data_AF-A0A353BIA6-F1
#
_entry.id   AF-A0A353BIA6-F1
#
_cell.length_a   1.000
_cell.length_b   1.000
_cell.length_c   1.000
_cell.angle_alpha   90.00
_cell.angle_beta   90.00
_cell.angle_gamma   90.00
#
_symmetry.space_group_name_H-M   'P 1'
#
loop_
_entity.id
_entity.type
_entity.pdbx_description
1 polymer ?
#
loop_
_entity_poly.entity_id
_entity_poly.type
_entity_poly.pdbx_seq_one_letter_code
_entity_poly.pdbx_strand_id
1 'polypeptide(L)'
;MKKALIVGLVLAFTAGLCLAAGTPSITSTITEGLKAKDAAAGPDYSTPYRPYVKKSGGKAWQLQEGFEGSFLPAGWDSARVSGTYSGYLTRVTSGTYPTCTPHSGTYMVKWYCFLASAGNRMRLMTPPVRIGAANDSLSFWMTHSTGYPTTNDRIVVEKMVKSGGTWGSWVLVDSFSRYQPAFSWAYKALPLGMHNGDSVRISLTCHSMYGDNIYLDDVSIGSAYTPTAGDLELYSIDAPAGSYMAPDEAFTPAVTVSNPGTTPVSNYRVVFDIDDGTTKALVYTDTVDVAGPLDPGNTYQAGFDGFTPQGLSNYYVTAFVDGPDDTYSGNDTLTSYFRTFNELQGQVADDNAGGAGLAGVKVKVTGPATDSTFTDGSGDYFFFDLAAGTYTVTAAKAGYITETATGITITDNMQTTLDLSMGYPVLVLTPTDSIYCILPWGGADSTTWQFTLENQGTRDMAYSVSWPELVKGAKAPVSLVLDDGSRDNDIGIGGTAEFIWVNRFTPAGGEFPFRLQQVQLYFSALGNVAIGHGIQIVVYENTTGNNDPAVGSNLLYQYNTTVQAVDAWNVYDLPDEVLLNGPGDVVIGVIGLHVPGTSYWPASIDQTATQQRSWAGWWTTVNHPEPPTLPPDDSWILIDAYFPGNWMIRGYGETGSGSVAWLDVAPATGTVPAYDTGYLTVTFDAAGLD
;
A
#
# COMPACT_ATOMS: atom_id res chain seq x y z
N MET A 1 29.66 8.01 53.33
CA MET A 1 28.54 7.54 52.48
C MET A 1 29.14 6.77 51.33
N LYS A 2 28.85 5.46 51.22
CA LYS A 2 29.27 4.67 50.05
C LYS A 2 28.38 5.09 48.88
N LYS A 3 28.96 5.60 47.79
CA LYS A 3 28.21 5.92 46.58
C LYS A 3 27.88 4.60 45.89
N ALA A 4 26.60 4.29 45.72
CA ALA A 4 26.15 3.18 44.89
C ALA A 4 25.98 3.71 43.46
N LEU A 5 26.53 3.01 42.46
CA LEU A 5 26.20 3.24 41.06
C LEU A 5 24.96 2.38 40.75
N ILE A 6 23.85 3.03 40.39
CA ILE A 6 22.67 2.35 39.87
C ILE A 6 22.76 2.46 38.35
N VAL A 7 23.07 1.36 37.68
CA VAL A 7 22.99 1.27 36.22
C VAL A 7 21.62 0.69 35.86
N GLY A 8 20.78 1.50 35.21
CA GLY A 8 19.55 1.01 34.59
C GLY A 8 19.86 0.50 33.19
N LEU A 9 19.66 -0.79 32.93
CA LEU A 9 19.82 -1.36 31.60
C LEU A 9 18.49 -1.31 30.84
N VAL A 10 18.48 -0.67 29.67
CA VAL A 10 17.36 -0.72 28.72
C VAL A 10 17.87 -1.38 27.45
N LEU A 11 17.34 -2.56 27.14
CA LEU A 11 17.66 -3.30 25.92
C LEU A 11 16.75 -2.80 24.78
N ALA A 12 17.35 -2.27 23.71
CA ALA A 12 16.64 -1.89 22.50
C ALA A 12 16.90 -2.91 21.40
N PHE A 13 15.84 -3.59 20.94
CA PHE A 13 15.89 -4.51 19.82
C PHE A 13 15.48 -3.80 18.55
N THR A 14 16.31 -3.89 17.52
CA THR A 14 15.90 -3.50 16.17
C THR A 14 15.55 -4.78 15.41
N ALA A 15 14.25 -5.01 15.23
CA ALA A 15 13.75 -6.12 14.42
C ALA A 15 13.89 -5.76 12.93
N GLY A 16 14.52 -6.65 12.16
CA GLY A 16 14.73 -6.48 10.72
C GLY A 16 13.44 -6.72 9.93
N LEU A 17 12.49 -5.81 10.00
CA LEU A 17 11.47 -5.67 8.96
C LEU A 17 11.92 -4.55 8.02
N CYS A 18 11.90 -4.81 6.72
CA CYS A 18 12.00 -3.76 5.70
C CYS A 18 10.86 -2.76 5.92
N LEU A 19 11.11 -1.73 6.74
CA LEU A 19 10.24 -0.61 6.95
C LEU A 19 10.39 0.31 5.72
N ALA A 20 9.35 0.38 4.89
CA ALA A 20 9.21 1.50 3.98
C ALA A 20 9.25 2.81 4.80
N ALA A 21 10.03 3.77 4.31
CA ALA A 21 10.39 5.00 5.01
C ALA A 21 9.19 5.71 5.67
N GLY A 22 9.28 5.98 6.99
CA GLY A 22 8.43 7.00 7.64
C GLY A 22 7.77 6.70 8.99
N THR A 23 8.04 5.60 9.71
CA THR A 23 7.43 5.36 11.05
C THR A 23 8.39 4.71 12.07
N PRO A 24 8.23 5.00 13.38
CA PRO A 24 9.32 5.01 14.37
C PRO A 24 9.72 3.62 14.92
N SER A 25 10.96 3.56 15.41
CA SER A 25 11.53 2.46 16.20
C SER A 25 10.64 2.07 17.38
N ILE A 26 10.36 0.78 17.53
CA ILE A 26 9.55 0.24 18.63
C ILE A 26 10.29 0.47 19.95
N THR A 27 9.80 1.45 20.72
CA THR A 27 10.13 1.64 22.14
C THR A 27 8.88 1.22 22.90
N SER A 28 8.96 0.28 23.83
CA SER A 28 7.79 -0.23 24.56
C SER A 28 7.17 0.86 25.43
N THR A 29 5.94 1.27 25.12
CA THR A 29 5.07 2.00 26.05
C THR A 29 3.63 1.67 25.69
N ILE A 30 2.97 0.81 26.48
CA ILE A 30 1.53 0.55 26.37
C ILE A 30 0.85 1.27 27.52
N THR A 31 0.11 2.34 27.21
CA THR A 31 -1.09 2.75 27.96
C THR A 31 -2.06 3.49 27.02
N GLU A 32 -3.31 3.02 27.04
CA GLU A 32 -4.58 3.65 26.62
C GLU A 32 -4.95 3.84 25.13
N GLY A 33 -5.84 2.94 24.68
CA GLY A 33 -7.19 3.18 24.14
C GLY A 33 -7.59 4.48 23.40
N LEU A 34 -8.39 4.24 22.35
CA LEU A 34 -9.47 5.08 21.75
C LEU A 34 -9.08 6.18 20.73
N LYS A 35 -9.30 5.95 19.43
CA LYS A 35 -10.53 6.26 18.63
C LYS A 35 -10.25 6.38 17.12
N ALA A 36 -11.22 5.92 16.34
CA ALA A 36 -11.31 6.11 14.89
C ALA A 36 -11.54 7.58 14.49
N LYS A 37 -10.90 8.01 13.38
CA LYS A 37 -11.50 8.76 12.26
C LYS A 37 -10.41 9.24 11.28
N ASP A 38 -10.48 8.83 10.02
CA ASP A 38 -10.76 9.70 8.87
C ASP A 38 -10.48 8.96 7.56
N ALA A 39 -11.54 8.72 6.79
CA ALA A 39 -11.47 8.21 5.43
C ALA A 39 -11.25 9.39 4.47
N ALA A 40 -10.20 9.30 3.64
CA ALA A 40 -9.99 10.20 2.51
C ALA A 40 -10.53 9.58 1.21
N ALA A 41 -10.92 10.46 0.29
CA ALA A 41 -11.81 10.23 -0.84
C ALA A 41 -11.28 9.26 -1.91
N GLY A 42 -12.18 8.42 -2.44
CA GLY A 42 -11.95 7.62 -3.64
C GLY A 42 -11.96 8.44 -4.94
N PRO A 43 -11.48 7.87 -6.05
CA PRO A 43 -11.22 8.61 -7.29
C PRO A 43 -12.49 9.05 -8.03
N ASP A 44 -12.37 10.21 -8.67
CA ASP A 44 -13.33 10.89 -9.54
C ASP A 44 -13.41 10.20 -10.92
N TYR A 45 -14.64 9.86 -11.36
CA TYR A 45 -14.93 9.30 -12.69
C TYR A 45 -15.80 10.23 -13.54
N SER A 46 -15.50 11.52 -13.56
CA SER A 46 -16.17 12.50 -14.42
C SER A 46 -15.65 12.50 -15.87
N THR A 47 -15.92 11.44 -16.66
CA THR A 47 -16.16 11.58 -18.11
C THR A 47 -17.14 10.51 -18.63
N PRO A 48 -18.11 10.86 -19.50
CA PRO A 48 -19.14 9.94 -19.95
C PRO A 48 -18.64 9.07 -21.12
N TYR A 49 -18.40 7.79 -20.85
CA TYR A 49 -18.32 6.78 -21.90
C TYR A 49 -19.73 6.56 -22.47
N ARG A 50 -19.90 6.85 -23.76
CA ARG A 50 -21.10 6.52 -24.54
C ARG A 50 -20.86 5.20 -25.27
N PRO A 51 -21.55 4.10 -24.95
CA PRO A 51 -21.69 3.01 -25.90
C PRO A 51 -22.81 3.39 -26.89
N TYR A 52 -22.43 3.43 -28.17
CA TYR A 52 -23.36 3.43 -29.28
C TYR A 52 -24.08 2.07 -29.29
N VAL A 53 -25.34 2.03 -28.85
CA VAL A 53 -26.21 0.86 -29.07
C VAL A 53 -26.94 1.07 -30.39
N LYS A 54 -26.68 0.20 -31.36
CA LYS A 54 -27.53 0.07 -32.56
C LYS A 54 -28.93 -0.31 -32.11
N LYS A 55 -29.93 0.39 -32.66
CA LYS A 55 -31.38 0.22 -32.40
C LYS A 55 -31.78 -1.26 -32.27
N SER A 56 -32.22 -1.64 -31.08
CA SER A 56 -33.12 -2.77 -30.85
C SER A 56 -34.49 -2.42 -31.43
N GLY A 57 -34.96 -3.21 -32.40
CA GLY A 57 -36.35 -3.23 -32.82
C GLY A 57 -37.08 -4.24 -31.95
N GLY A 58 -37.86 -3.75 -30.99
CA GLY A 58 -38.59 -4.52 -29.98
C GLY A 58 -38.75 -3.65 -28.73
N LYS A 59 -39.93 -3.02 -28.58
CA LYS A 59 -40.31 -2.01 -27.56
C LYS A 59 -39.37 -0.78 -27.43
N ALA A 60 -39.84 0.41 -27.79
CA ALA A 60 -39.17 1.66 -27.43
C ALA A 60 -39.46 2.04 -25.95
N TRP A 61 -39.19 1.14 -25.00
CA TRP A 61 -39.17 1.52 -23.59
C TRP A 61 -37.97 2.45 -23.38
N GLN A 62 -38.25 3.67 -22.89
CA GLN A 62 -37.22 4.63 -22.51
C GLN A 62 -36.48 4.19 -21.24
N LEU A 63 -37.17 3.39 -20.42
CA LEU A 63 -36.68 2.86 -19.16
C LEU A 63 -37.39 1.54 -18.86
N GLN A 64 -36.63 0.54 -18.43
CA GLN A 64 -37.11 -0.70 -17.86
C GLN A 64 -36.18 -1.08 -16.71
N GLU A 65 -36.74 -1.40 -15.54
CA GLU A 65 -35.99 -1.65 -14.31
C GLU A 65 -36.71 -2.71 -13.46
N GLY A 66 -36.12 -3.91 -13.40
CA GLY A 66 -36.53 -5.00 -12.50
C GLY A 66 -35.68 -5.09 -11.22
N PHE A 67 -34.78 -4.14 -10.96
CA PHE A 67 -33.95 -4.05 -9.76
C PHE A 67 -32.93 -5.19 -9.54
N GLU A 68 -32.63 -5.97 -10.58
CA GLU A 68 -31.68 -7.09 -10.49
C GLU A 68 -30.20 -6.65 -10.38
N GLY A 69 -29.88 -5.41 -10.75
CA GLY A 69 -28.51 -4.88 -10.83
C GLY A 69 -27.89 -4.39 -9.51
N SER A 70 -27.41 -3.14 -9.47
CA SER A 70 -26.96 -2.46 -8.24
C SER A 70 -28.10 -1.62 -7.66
N PHE A 71 -28.08 -1.32 -6.35
CA PHE A 71 -29.11 -0.49 -5.70
C PHE A 71 -28.49 0.74 -5.04
N LEU A 72 -28.87 1.97 -5.41
CA LEU A 72 -29.84 2.35 -6.45
C LEU A 72 -29.35 1.98 -7.87
N PRO A 73 -30.27 1.68 -8.81
CA PRO A 73 -29.86 1.43 -10.18
C PRO A 73 -29.21 2.67 -10.82
N ALA A 74 -28.40 2.45 -11.85
CA ALA A 74 -27.62 3.52 -12.46
C ALA A 74 -28.52 4.67 -12.94
N GLY A 75 -28.20 5.89 -12.50
CA GLY A 75 -28.95 7.11 -12.87
C GLY A 75 -30.26 7.33 -12.09
N TRP A 76 -30.68 6.38 -11.27
CA TRP A 76 -31.75 6.59 -10.29
C TRP A 76 -31.23 7.35 -9.08
N ASP A 77 -32.14 8.02 -8.40
CA ASP A 77 -31.85 8.81 -7.22
C ASP A 77 -32.93 8.59 -6.16
N SER A 78 -32.63 8.86 -4.90
CA SER A 78 -33.61 8.78 -3.82
C SER A 78 -33.51 9.97 -2.89
N ALA A 79 -34.66 10.44 -2.41
CA ALA A 79 -34.72 11.59 -1.54
C ALA A 79 -35.76 11.42 -0.45
N ARG A 80 -35.36 11.77 0.77
CA ARG A 80 -36.29 11.97 1.88
C ARG A 80 -37.05 13.26 1.65
N VAL A 81 -38.36 13.16 1.51
CA VAL A 81 -39.25 14.30 1.31
C VAL A 81 -39.72 14.87 2.65
N SER A 82 -39.99 14.00 3.63
CA SER A 82 -40.36 14.41 5.00
C SER A 82 -40.12 13.29 6.03
N GLY A 83 -39.97 13.68 7.31
CA GLY A 83 -39.80 12.75 8.44
C GLY A 83 -38.35 12.30 8.68
N THR A 84 -38.07 11.61 9.80
CA THR A 84 -36.69 11.38 10.30
C THR A 84 -36.16 9.94 10.14
N TYR A 85 -36.97 8.99 9.68
CA TYR A 85 -36.60 7.56 9.63
C TYR A 85 -35.57 7.23 8.52
N SER A 86 -34.33 6.84 8.87
CA SER A 86 -33.20 6.65 7.94
C SER A 86 -33.20 5.36 7.11
N GLY A 87 -33.72 4.24 7.62
CA GLY A 87 -33.74 2.93 6.95
C GLY A 87 -34.93 2.69 6.01
N TYR A 88 -35.39 3.73 5.30
CA TYR A 88 -36.74 3.76 4.70
C TYR A 88 -36.87 3.09 3.33
N LEU A 89 -35.80 3.00 2.54
CA LEU A 89 -35.82 2.47 1.16
C LEU A 89 -34.64 1.53 0.94
N THR A 90 -34.93 0.29 0.55
CA THR A 90 -33.91 -0.75 0.38
C THR A 90 -34.34 -1.73 -0.70
N ARG A 91 -33.39 -2.37 -1.37
CA ARG A 91 -33.65 -3.58 -2.17
C ARG A 91 -33.67 -4.82 -1.29
N VAL A 92 -34.54 -5.77 -1.59
CA VAL A 92 -34.70 -7.03 -0.85
C VAL A 92 -35.02 -8.19 -1.77
N THR A 93 -34.77 -9.42 -1.32
CA THR A 93 -35.14 -10.68 -2.01
C THR A 93 -36.41 -11.32 -1.46
N SER A 94 -36.94 -10.79 -0.35
CA SER A 94 -38.19 -11.22 0.27
C SER A 94 -38.78 -10.10 1.13
N GLY A 95 -40.10 -10.15 1.29
CA GLY A 95 -40.87 -9.18 2.04
C GLY A 95 -41.35 -9.73 3.38
N THR A 96 -41.49 -8.84 4.35
CA THR A 96 -42.25 -9.02 5.58
C THR A 96 -43.24 -7.87 5.76
N TYR A 97 -44.42 -8.18 6.29
CA TYR A 97 -45.53 -7.23 6.46
C TYR A 97 -45.86 -6.43 5.18
N PRO A 98 -46.43 -7.04 4.12
CA PRO A 98 -46.81 -8.46 4.00
C PRO A 98 -45.62 -9.37 3.68
N THR A 99 -45.81 -10.68 3.86
CA THR A 99 -44.90 -11.68 3.32
C THR A 99 -45.09 -11.77 1.81
N CYS A 100 -44.02 -11.59 1.04
CA CYS A 100 -44.04 -11.72 -0.41
C CYS A 100 -42.65 -12.04 -0.98
N THR A 101 -42.63 -12.54 -2.20
CA THR A 101 -41.44 -12.64 -3.05
C THR A 101 -41.48 -11.53 -4.11
N PRO A 102 -40.34 -11.21 -4.75
CA PRO A 102 -40.30 -10.37 -5.94
C PRO A 102 -41.36 -10.78 -6.98
N HIS A 103 -41.83 -9.82 -7.77
CA HIS A 103 -42.82 -10.09 -8.81
C HIS A 103 -42.18 -10.87 -9.95
N SER A 104 -40.98 -10.46 -10.35
CA SER A 104 -40.11 -11.16 -11.27
C SER A 104 -38.67 -11.16 -10.72
N GLY A 105 -37.78 -11.96 -11.29
CA GLY A 105 -36.37 -11.97 -10.89
C GLY A 105 -36.11 -12.33 -9.42
N THR A 106 -35.02 -11.79 -8.88
CA THR A 106 -34.49 -12.10 -7.54
C THR A 106 -34.74 -10.97 -6.55
N TYR A 107 -34.92 -9.74 -7.03
CA TYR A 107 -34.94 -8.55 -6.19
C TYR A 107 -36.16 -7.67 -6.43
N MET A 108 -36.63 -7.03 -5.37
CA MET A 108 -37.66 -5.99 -5.43
C MET A 108 -37.28 -4.81 -4.53
N VAL A 109 -37.92 -3.67 -4.74
CA VAL A 109 -37.75 -2.49 -3.87
C VAL A 109 -38.73 -2.56 -2.71
N LYS A 110 -38.23 -2.34 -1.49
CA LYS A 110 -39.02 -2.21 -0.27
C LYS A 110 -38.98 -0.77 0.23
N TRP A 111 -40.16 -0.17 0.40
CA TRP A 111 -40.31 0.93 1.34
C TRP A 111 -40.72 0.40 2.71
N TYR A 112 -39.93 0.73 3.73
CA TYR A 112 -40.10 0.22 5.07
C TYR A 112 -41.17 1.01 5.86
N CYS A 113 -42.40 1.02 5.33
CA CYS A 113 -43.49 1.84 5.85
C CYS A 113 -44.06 1.27 7.19
N PHE A 114 -43.75 0.02 7.58
CA PHE A 114 -44.17 -0.63 8.85
C PHE A 114 -43.64 0.02 10.13
N LEU A 115 -42.37 0.45 10.17
CA LEU A 115 -41.82 1.19 11.31
C LEU A 115 -41.84 2.70 11.11
N ALA A 116 -42.24 3.17 9.92
CA ALA A 116 -42.26 4.59 9.64
C ALA A 116 -43.51 5.24 10.22
N SER A 117 -43.34 6.26 11.05
CA SER A 117 -44.47 7.03 11.57
C SER A 117 -45.25 7.71 10.45
N ALA A 118 -46.55 7.91 10.67
CA ALA A 118 -47.42 8.62 9.72
C ALA A 118 -46.83 9.99 9.33
N GLY A 119 -46.82 10.28 8.02
CA GLY A 119 -46.26 11.51 7.46
C GLY A 119 -44.80 11.43 7.00
N ASN A 120 -44.09 10.34 7.26
CA ASN A 120 -42.80 10.09 6.62
C ASN A 120 -42.99 9.87 5.11
N ARG A 121 -42.10 10.44 4.30
CA ARG A 121 -42.13 10.33 2.84
C ARG A 121 -40.73 10.13 2.28
N MET A 122 -40.57 9.11 1.44
CA MET A 122 -39.34 8.87 0.69
C MET A 122 -39.69 8.63 -0.76
N ARG A 123 -38.90 9.26 -1.62
CA ARG A 123 -39.05 9.23 -3.06
C ARG A 123 -37.93 8.42 -3.67
N LEU A 124 -38.30 7.53 -4.59
CA LEU A 124 -37.42 6.94 -5.58
C LEU A 124 -37.65 7.68 -6.91
N MET A 125 -36.58 8.10 -7.57
CA MET A 125 -36.61 8.93 -8.77
C MET A 125 -35.93 8.22 -9.92
N THR A 126 -36.59 8.20 -11.07
CA THR A 126 -35.99 7.68 -12.30
C THR A 126 -34.87 8.60 -12.80
N PRO A 127 -33.94 8.10 -13.63
CA PRO A 127 -33.17 8.98 -14.50
C PRO A 127 -34.09 9.84 -15.38
N PRO A 128 -33.58 10.95 -15.95
CA PRO A 128 -34.33 11.72 -16.94
C PRO A 128 -34.69 10.85 -18.16
N VAL A 129 -35.97 10.83 -18.52
CA VAL A 129 -36.53 10.12 -19.68
C VAL A 129 -37.18 11.12 -20.65
N ARG A 130 -37.40 10.71 -21.91
CA ARG A 130 -38.21 11.48 -22.87
C ARG A 130 -39.60 10.86 -22.99
N ILE A 131 -40.63 11.72 -22.99
CA ILE A 131 -42.03 11.31 -23.17
C ILE A 131 -42.48 11.86 -24.52
N GLY A 132 -42.20 11.08 -25.56
CA GLY A 132 -42.27 11.48 -26.97
C GLY A 132 -43.60 11.20 -27.63
N ALA A 133 -44.41 10.28 -27.09
CA ALA A 133 -45.72 9.93 -27.64
C ALA A 133 -46.84 10.22 -26.64
N ALA A 134 -48.04 10.53 -27.15
CA ALA A 134 -49.21 10.79 -26.32
C ALA A 134 -49.67 9.56 -25.51
N ASN A 135 -49.32 8.36 -25.97
CA ASN A 135 -49.57 7.10 -25.29
C ASN A 135 -48.39 6.64 -24.40
N ASP A 136 -47.30 7.40 -24.26
CA ASP A 136 -46.24 7.03 -23.32
C ASP A 136 -46.78 7.00 -21.87
N SER A 137 -46.52 5.90 -21.20
CA SER A 137 -47.03 5.55 -19.88
C SER A 137 -45.91 5.11 -18.96
N LEU A 138 -46.09 5.35 -17.66
CA LEU A 138 -45.37 4.65 -16.61
C LEU A 138 -46.14 3.38 -16.29
N SER A 139 -45.45 2.25 -16.20
CA SER A 139 -45.98 1.06 -15.54
C SER A 139 -45.05 0.51 -14.47
N PHE A 140 -45.63 -0.21 -13.52
CA PHE A 140 -44.92 -0.92 -12.45
C PHE A 140 -45.86 -1.91 -11.76
N TRP A 141 -45.29 -2.89 -11.08
CA TRP A 141 -46.03 -3.78 -10.19
C TRP A 141 -45.86 -3.32 -8.75
N MET A 142 -46.93 -3.29 -7.96
CA MET A 142 -46.84 -3.04 -6.52
C MET A 142 -47.63 -4.06 -5.72
N THR A 143 -47.15 -4.36 -4.51
CA THR A 143 -47.90 -5.20 -3.59
C THR A 143 -49.08 -4.44 -2.99
N HIS A 144 -50.20 -5.14 -2.89
CA HIS A 144 -51.29 -4.79 -2.01
C HIS A 144 -51.38 -5.78 -0.84
N SER A 145 -51.80 -5.30 0.33
CA SER A 145 -51.97 -6.17 1.51
C SER A 145 -53.19 -5.83 2.34
N THR A 146 -53.57 -6.79 3.18
CA THR A 146 -54.78 -6.73 4.02
C THR A 146 -54.55 -6.05 5.37
N GLY A 147 -53.29 -5.90 5.80
CA GLY A 147 -52.92 -5.28 7.06
C GLY A 147 -53.26 -3.79 7.09
N TYR A 148 -53.56 -3.27 8.28
CA TYR A 148 -53.73 -1.83 8.55
C TYR A 148 -54.72 -1.12 7.59
N PRO A 149 -56.01 -1.52 7.56
CA PRO A 149 -57.01 -1.00 6.62
C PRO A 149 -57.34 0.49 6.78
N THR A 150 -57.08 1.06 7.96
CA THR A 150 -57.39 2.46 8.30
C THR A 150 -56.16 3.38 8.27
N THR A 151 -54.95 2.82 8.22
CA THR A 151 -53.68 3.53 8.16
C THR A 151 -52.93 3.15 6.90
N ASN A 152 -53.38 3.73 5.80
CA ASN A 152 -53.06 3.25 4.47
C ASN A 152 -51.87 4.00 3.87
N ASP A 153 -50.72 3.33 3.81
CA ASP A 153 -49.58 3.80 3.04
C ASP A 153 -49.93 3.82 1.55
N ARG A 154 -49.28 4.69 0.79
CA ARG A 154 -49.53 4.80 -0.65
C ARG A 154 -48.27 5.14 -1.41
N ILE A 155 -48.23 4.69 -2.65
CA ILE A 155 -47.28 5.21 -3.64
C ILE A 155 -47.94 6.39 -4.33
N VAL A 156 -47.29 7.55 -4.25
CA VAL A 156 -47.68 8.76 -4.98
C VAL A 156 -46.74 8.89 -6.17
N VAL A 157 -47.33 8.94 -7.36
CA VAL A 157 -46.60 9.12 -8.61
C VAL A 157 -46.62 10.58 -8.99
N GLU A 158 -45.44 11.15 -9.14
CA GLU A 158 -45.26 12.55 -9.52
C GLU A 158 -44.29 12.63 -10.70
N LYS A 159 -44.38 13.71 -11.46
CA LYS A 159 -43.42 14.03 -12.51
C LYS A 159 -42.91 15.44 -12.36
N MET A 160 -41.70 15.68 -12.83
CA MET A 160 -41.17 17.02 -13.03
C MET A 160 -40.62 17.12 -14.45
N VAL A 161 -40.79 18.29 -15.07
CA VAL A 161 -40.40 18.54 -16.45
C VAL A 161 -39.28 19.57 -16.46
N LYS A 162 -38.25 19.31 -17.26
CA LYS A 162 -37.13 20.23 -17.50
C LYS A 162 -37.41 21.01 -18.78
N SER A 163 -37.84 22.26 -18.64
CA SER A 163 -38.07 23.16 -19.77
C SER A 163 -37.04 24.29 -19.73
N GLY A 164 -36.46 24.63 -20.89
CA GLY A 164 -35.43 25.68 -20.98
C GLY A 164 -34.15 25.42 -20.18
N GLY A 165 -33.86 24.15 -19.84
CA GLY A 165 -32.70 23.77 -19.03
C GLY A 165 -32.91 23.81 -17.52
N THR A 166 -34.08 24.24 -17.04
CA THR A 166 -34.42 24.31 -15.62
C THR A 166 -35.50 23.30 -15.27
N TRP A 167 -35.32 22.60 -14.15
CA TRP A 167 -36.30 21.67 -13.62
C TRP A 167 -37.46 22.41 -12.94
N GLY A 168 -38.70 22.09 -13.33
CA GLY A 168 -39.90 22.59 -12.67
C GLY A 168 -40.21 21.90 -11.34
N SER A 169 -41.35 22.26 -10.74
CA SER A 169 -41.87 21.60 -9.53
C SER A 169 -42.43 20.20 -9.82
N TRP A 170 -42.50 19.36 -8.80
CA TRP A 170 -43.17 18.08 -8.87
C TRP A 170 -44.69 18.27 -9.02
N VAL A 171 -45.26 17.59 -10.00
CA VAL A 171 -46.69 17.58 -10.30
C VAL A 171 -47.22 16.16 -10.12
N LEU A 172 -48.29 16.03 -9.35
CA LEU A 172 -48.99 14.76 -9.16
C LEU A 172 -49.48 14.19 -10.50
N VAL A 173 -49.21 12.92 -10.73
CA VAL A 173 -49.79 12.12 -11.82
C VAL A 173 -50.95 11.30 -11.27
N ASP A 174 -50.68 10.45 -10.27
CA ASP A 174 -51.69 9.62 -9.63
C ASP A 174 -51.21 9.11 -8.24
N SER A 175 -52.06 8.41 -7.49
CA SER A 175 -51.68 7.77 -6.22
C SER A 175 -52.38 6.44 -6.00
N PHE A 176 -51.62 5.46 -5.49
CA PHE A 176 -52.07 4.09 -5.26
C PHE A 176 -51.97 3.70 -3.80
N SER A 177 -53.13 3.37 -3.24
CA SER A 177 -53.29 2.78 -1.91
C SER A 177 -52.62 1.41 -1.82
N ARG A 178 -51.89 1.14 -0.73
CA ARG A 178 -51.41 -0.21 -0.40
C ARG A 178 -52.58 -1.14 -0.07
N TYR A 179 -53.52 -0.71 0.76
CA TYR A 179 -54.58 -1.59 1.27
C TYR A 179 -55.48 -2.15 0.15
N GLN A 180 -55.72 -3.46 0.19
CA GLN A 180 -56.74 -4.21 -0.54
C GLN A 180 -57.29 -5.33 0.38
N PRO A 181 -58.51 -5.85 0.12
CA PRO A 181 -59.08 -6.95 0.91
C PRO A 181 -58.37 -8.29 0.71
N ALA A 182 -57.44 -8.40 -0.25
CA ALA A 182 -56.59 -9.56 -0.46
C ALA A 182 -55.16 -9.14 -0.83
N PHE A 183 -54.19 -9.98 -0.49
CA PHE A 183 -52.81 -9.78 -0.98
C PHE A 183 -52.75 -10.04 -2.49
N SER A 184 -52.04 -9.17 -3.21
CA SER A 184 -51.74 -9.36 -4.63
C SER A 184 -50.56 -8.49 -5.04
N TRP A 185 -49.83 -8.94 -6.07
CA TRP A 185 -49.11 -8.02 -6.94
C TRP A 185 -50.11 -7.45 -7.95
N ALA A 186 -50.15 -6.13 -8.09
CA ALA A 186 -51.03 -5.48 -9.06
C ALA A 186 -50.25 -4.56 -9.98
N TYR A 187 -50.48 -4.77 -11.27
CA TYR A 187 -49.98 -3.91 -12.33
C TYR A 187 -50.65 -2.53 -12.27
N LYS A 188 -49.84 -1.48 -12.35
CA LYS A 188 -50.27 -0.09 -12.50
C LYS A 188 -49.71 0.45 -13.80
N ALA A 189 -50.54 1.14 -14.57
CA ALA A 189 -50.12 1.85 -15.76
C ALA A 189 -50.82 3.20 -15.82
N LEU A 190 -50.05 4.26 -16.11
CA LEU A 190 -50.52 5.64 -16.09
C LEU A 190 -50.02 6.38 -17.32
N PRO A 191 -50.88 7.12 -18.03
CA PRO A 191 -50.40 8.01 -19.08
C PRO A 191 -49.57 9.15 -18.47
N LEU A 192 -48.39 9.41 -19.02
CA LEU A 192 -47.51 10.48 -18.56
C LEU A 192 -47.81 11.82 -19.24
N GLY A 193 -48.59 11.79 -20.32
CA GLY A 193 -48.90 12.94 -21.19
C GLY A 193 -47.68 13.38 -21.99
N MET A 194 -47.88 13.79 -23.24
CA MET A 194 -46.77 14.16 -24.14
C MET A 194 -45.98 15.39 -23.65
N HIS A 195 -44.65 15.32 -23.66
CA HIS A 195 -43.74 16.45 -23.34
C HIS A 195 -42.72 16.61 -24.47
N ASN A 196 -43.02 17.48 -25.43
CA ASN A 196 -42.27 17.58 -26.68
C ASN A 196 -40.89 18.24 -26.47
N GLY A 197 -39.82 17.45 -26.53
CA GLY A 197 -38.44 17.93 -26.44
C GLY A 197 -37.90 18.18 -25.03
N ASP A 198 -38.74 18.08 -24.00
CA ASP A 198 -38.35 18.24 -22.60
C ASP A 198 -37.76 16.93 -22.02
N SER A 199 -36.95 17.07 -20.96
CA SER A 199 -36.57 15.91 -20.13
C SER A 199 -37.55 15.78 -18.96
N VAL A 200 -38.06 14.58 -18.72
CA VAL A 200 -39.02 14.31 -17.64
C VAL A 200 -38.35 13.40 -16.62
N ARG A 201 -38.56 13.66 -15.32
CA ARG A 201 -38.24 12.70 -14.26
C ARG A 201 -39.53 12.24 -13.60
N ILE A 202 -39.61 10.96 -13.29
CA ILE A 202 -40.75 10.35 -12.61
C ILE A 202 -40.33 9.97 -11.19
N SER A 203 -41.27 10.12 -10.27
CA SER A 203 -41.13 9.89 -8.83
C SER A 203 -42.12 8.84 -8.39
N LEU A 204 -41.64 7.83 -7.65
CA LEU A 204 -42.42 6.86 -6.89
C LEU A 204 -42.21 7.15 -5.40
N THR A 205 -43.15 7.82 -4.74
CA THR A 205 -43.00 8.28 -3.35
C THR A 205 -43.89 7.48 -2.38
N CYS A 206 -43.34 6.66 -1.47
CA CYS A 206 -44.15 6.10 -0.36
C CYS A 206 -44.50 7.25 0.60
N HIS A 207 -45.79 7.45 0.81
CA HIS A 207 -46.33 8.23 1.92
C HIS A 207 -46.76 7.25 3.00
N SER A 208 -46.00 7.18 4.09
CA SER A 208 -46.36 6.28 5.17
C SER A 208 -47.47 6.86 6.04
N MET A 209 -48.39 5.99 6.44
CA MET A 209 -49.41 6.22 7.46
C MET A 209 -49.25 5.27 8.66
N TYR A 210 -48.09 4.61 8.80
CA TYR A 210 -47.85 3.51 9.74
C TYR A 210 -48.70 2.27 9.41
N GLY A 211 -48.57 1.76 8.20
CA GLY A 211 -49.13 0.46 7.81
C GLY A 211 -48.05 -0.47 7.26
N ASP A 212 -48.46 -1.57 6.63
CA ASP A 212 -47.52 -2.55 6.06
C ASP A 212 -46.50 -1.90 5.08
N ASN A 213 -45.35 -2.56 4.92
CA ASN A 213 -44.37 -2.23 3.90
C ASN A 213 -45.00 -2.30 2.50
N ILE A 214 -44.50 -1.45 1.60
CA ILE A 214 -44.86 -1.50 0.18
C ILE A 214 -43.67 -2.04 -0.59
N TYR A 215 -43.94 -3.01 -1.44
CA TYR A 215 -42.97 -3.53 -2.38
C TYR A 215 -43.37 -3.13 -3.81
N LEU A 216 -42.37 -2.86 -4.63
CA LEU A 216 -42.54 -2.52 -6.04
C LEU A 216 -41.49 -3.24 -6.87
N ASP A 217 -41.87 -3.56 -8.09
CA ASP A 217 -41.04 -4.24 -9.06
C ASP A 217 -41.38 -3.84 -10.50
N ASP A 218 -40.50 -4.20 -11.43
CA ASP A 218 -40.73 -4.12 -12.89
C ASP A 218 -41.22 -2.74 -13.38
N VAL A 219 -40.47 -1.68 -13.08
CA VAL A 219 -40.81 -0.32 -13.54
C VAL A 219 -40.47 -0.15 -15.02
N SER A 220 -41.44 0.32 -15.81
CA SER A 220 -41.24 0.62 -17.23
C SER A 220 -41.81 1.98 -17.63
N ILE A 221 -41.17 2.69 -18.57
CA ILE A 221 -41.66 3.95 -19.14
C ILE A 221 -41.58 3.93 -20.67
N GLY A 222 -42.72 4.08 -21.35
CA GLY A 222 -42.82 4.02 -22.83
C GLY A 222 -44.27 3.84 -23.32
N SER A 223 -44.47 3.66 -24.63
CA SER A 223 -45.80 3.63 -25.28
C SER A 223 -46.72 2.54 -24.73
N ALA A 224 -47.95 2.91 -24.33
CA ALA A 224 -48.93 2.04 -23.68
C ALA A 224 -49.31 0.83 -24.54
N TYR A 225 -49.14 -0.35 -23.95
CA TYR A 225 -49.53 -1.66 -24.47
C TYR A 225 -51.01 -1.93 -24.16
N THR A 226 -51.79 -2.36 -25.16
CA THR A 226 -53.17 -2.84 -24.99
C THR A 226 -53.27 -4.24 -25.58
N PRO A 227 -53.37 -5.30 -24.77
CA PRO A 227 -53.40 -6.67 -25.28
C PRO A 227 -54.57 -6.88 -26.23
N THR A 228 -54.31 -7.51 -27.37
CA THR A 228 -55.32 -7.79 -28.41
C THR A 228 -55.71 -9.27 -28.45
N ALA A 229 -56.75 -9.62 -29.19
CA ALA A 229 -57.04 -11.03 -29.48
C ALA A 229 -55.87 -11.63 -30.28
N GLY A 230 -55.43 -12.84 -29.91
CA GLY A 230 -54.33 -13.54 -30.59
C GLY A 230 -52.92 -13.21 -30.10
N ASP A 231 -52.78 -12.26 -29.18
CA ASP A 231 -51.49 -11.74 -28.66
C ASP A 231 -50.75 -12.77 -27.79
N LEU A 232 -49.49 -13.02 -28.11
CA LEU A 232 -48.53 -13.82 -27.35
C LEU A 232 -47.33 -12.96 -27.00
N GLU A 233 -46.74 -13.20 -25.83
CA GLU A 233 -45.48 -12.56 -25.49
C GLU A 233 -44.48 -13.56 -24.92
N LEU A 234 -43.20 -13.23 -25.09
CA LEU A 234 -42.17 -13.88 -24.31
C LEU A 234 -42.09 -13.23 -22.93
N TYR A 235 -42.34 -14.03 -21.90
CA TYR A 235 -42.35 -13.63 -20.49
C TYR A 235 -40.95 -13.72 -19.87
N SER A 236 -40.23 -14.83 -20.10
CA SER A 236 -38.86 -15.02 -19.61
C SER A 236 -38.03 -15.88 -20.55
N ILE A 237 -36.72 -15.65 -20.52
CA ILE A 237 -35.71 -16.60 -21.00
C ILE A 237 -35.12 -17.26 -19.76
N ASP A 238 -35.35 -18.55 -19.60
CA ASP A 238 -34.77 -19.39 -18.57
C ASP A 238 -33.48 -20.02 -19.12
N ALA A 239 -32.59 -19.15 -19.57
CA ALA A 239 -31.18 -19.43 -19.83
C ALA A 239 -30.36 -18.70 -18.76
N PRO A 240 -29.10 -19.06 -18.53
CA PRO A 240 -28.21 -18.33 -17.64
C PRO A 240 -28.26 -16.83 -17.97
N ALA A 241 -28.90 -16.04 -17.11
CA ALA A 241 -29.20 -14.64 -17.39
C ALA A 241 -28.18 -13.76 -16.70
N GLY A 242 -27.44 -12.91 -17.43
CA GLY A 242 -26.66 -11.81 -16.87
C GLY A 242 -25.50 -12.18 -15.92
N SER A 243 -25.29 -13.46 -15.62
CA SER A 243 -24.30 -13.95 -14.68
C SER A 243 -23.71 -15.26 -15.19
N TYR A 244 -22.41 -15.17 -15.47
CA TYR A 244 -21.36 -16.19 -15.45
C TYR A 244 -21.77 -17.66 -15.58
N MET A 245 -21.24 -18.32 -16.60
CA MET A 245 -21.23 -19.78 -16.68
C MET A 245 -19.80 -20.30 -16.71
N ALA A 246 -19.58 -21.44 -16.06
CA ALA A 246 -18.34 -22.17 -16.27
C ALA A 246 -18.26 -22.57 -17.75
N PRO A 247 -17.09 -22.38 -18.40
CA PRO A 247 -16.85 -22.94 -19.72
C PRO A 247 -17.12 -24.45 -19.72
N ASP A 248 -17.67 -24.99 -20.81
CA ASP A 248 -18.04 -26.41 -20.97
C ASP A 248 -19.13 -26.97 -20.02
N GLU A 249 -19.74 -26.13 -19.19
CA GLU A 249 -20.93 -26.51 -18.43
C GLU A 249 -22.15 -26.51 -19.35
N ALA A 250 -22.73 -27.70 -19.56
CA ALA A 250 -23.95 -27.86 -20.33
C ALA A 250 -25.15 -27.33 -19.55
N PHE A 251 -26.05 -26.62 -20.22
CA PHE A 251 -27.35 -26.25 -19.67
C PHE A 251 -28.47 -26.59 -20.65
N THR A 252 -29.69 -26.69 -20.12
CA THR A 252 -30.91 -26.89 -20.91
C THR A 252 -31.68 -25.56 -20.93
N PRO A 253 -31.79 -24.88 -22.09
CA PRO A 253 -32.54 -23.64 -22.18
C PRO A 253 -34.04 -23.90 -22.03
N ALA A 254 -34.75 -22.93 -21.47
CA ALA A 254 -36.19 -22.85 -21.58
C ALA A 254 -36.66 -21.40 -21.80
N VAL A 255 -37.86 -21.23 -22.33
CA VAL A 255 -38.50 -19.93 -22.55
C VAL A 255 -39.93 -20.02 -22.05
N THR A 256 -40.34 -19.02 -21.27
CA THR A 256 -41.74 -18.90 -20.86
C THR A 256 -42.46 -17.95 -21.79
N VAL A 257 -43.54 -18.43 -22.40
CA VAL A 257 -44.50 -17.66 -23.20
C VAL A 257 -45.71 -17.35 -22.33
N SER A 258 -46.22 -16.12 -22.34
CA SER A 258 -47.55 -15.78 -21.80
C SER A 258 -48.52 -15.45 -22.92
N ASN A 259 -49.82 -15.69 -22.68
CA ASN A 259 -50.89 -15.11 -23.49
C ASN A 259 -51.49 -13.92 -22.73
N PRO A 260 -51.00 -12.70 -22.97
CA PRO A 260 -51.58 -11.48 -22.40
C PRO A 260 -52.88 -11.05 -23.11
N GLY A 261 -53.14 -11.62 -24.29
CA GLY A 261 -54.29 -11.31 -25.14
C GLY A 261 -55.64 -11.73 -24.59
N THR A 262 -56.70 -11.48 -25.36
CA THR A 262 -58.09 -11.70 -24.90
C THR A 262 -58.70 -13.02 -25.36
N THR A 263 -57.99 -13.82 -26.16
CA THR A 263 -58.48 -15.10 -26.71
C THR A 263 -57.41 -16.18 -26.62
N PRO A 264 -57.78 -17.48 -26.47
CA PRO A 264 -56.80 -18.56 -26.51
C PRO A 264 -56.05 -18.63 -27.86
N VAL A 265 -54.78 -19.02 -27.82
CA VAL A 265 -53.92 -19.14 -29.03
C VAL A 265 -53.39 -20.56 -29.15
N SER A 266 -53.45 -21.15 -30.34
CA SER A 266 -52.96 -22.50 -30.66
C SER A 266 -52.08 -22.47 -31.90
N ASN A 267 -51.28 -23.53 -32.10
CA ASN A 267 -50.40 -23.69 -33.26
C ASN A 267 -49.39 -22.53 -33.41
N TYR A 268 -48.80 -22.12 -32.29
CA TYR A 268 -47.73 -21.13 -32.26
C TYR A 268 -46.37 -21.81 -32.15
N ARG A 269 -45.31 -21.09 -32.51
CA ARG A 269 -43.93 -21.56 -32.49
C ARG A 269 -43.10 -20.76 -31.52
N VAL A 270 -42.18 -21.40 -30.82
CA VAL A 270 -41.18 -20.74 -29.99
C VAL A 270 -39.80 -21.13 -30.49
N VAL A 271 -38.92 -20.15 -30.71
CA VAL A 271 -37.56 -20.36 -31.22
C VAL A 271 -36.56 -19.79 -30.24
N PHE A 272 -35.41 -20.45 -30.14
CA PHE A 272 -34.30 -20.08 -29.27
C PHE A 272 -32.98 -20.15 -30.03
N ASP A 273 -32.32 -19.01 -30.15
CA ASP A 273 -31.06 -18.85 -30.87
C ASP A 273 -29.95 -18.37 -29.92
N ILE A 274 -28.72 -18.82 -30.16
CA ILE A 274 -27.52 -18.31 -29.49
C ILE A 274 -26.47 -17.94 -30.54
N ASP A 275 -26.04 -16.68 -30.50
CA ASP A 275 -24.92 -16.18 -31.30
C ASP A 275 -23.64 -16.08 -30.45
N ASP A 276 -22.51 -16.50 -31.00
CA ASP A 276 -21.19 -16.21 -30.46
C ASP A 276 -20.86 -14.72 -30.66
N GLY A 277 -20.63 -14.00 -29.57
CA GLY A 277 -20.36 -12.57 -29.57
C GLY A 277 -19.05 -12.15 -30.20
N THR A 278 -18.09 -13.06 -30.35
CA THR A 278 -16.79 -12.80 -30.97
C THR A 278 -16.89 -12.92 -32.48
N THR A 279 -17.38 -14.05 -32.97
CA THR A 279 -17.50 -14.32 -34.42
C THR A 279 -18.80 -13.78 -35.03
N LYS A 280 -19.79 -13.47 -34.19
CA LYS A 280 -21.18 -13.16 -34.57
C LYS A 280 -21.88 -14.30 -35.31
N ALA A 281 -21.37 -15.53 -35.18
CA ALA A 281 -21.97 -16.71 -35.79
C ALA A 281 -23.08 -17.27 -34.90
N LEU A 282 -24.19 -17.70 -35.52
CA LEU A 282 -25.21 -18.52 -34.86
C LEU A 282 -24.60 -19.88 -34.52
N VAL A 283 -24.45 -20.16 -33.23
CA VAL A 283 -23.83 -21.39 -32.70
C VAL A 283 -24.84 -22.40 -32.17
N TYR A 284 -26.07 -21.97 -31.93
CA TYR A 284 -27.18 -22.83 -31.51
C TYR A 284 -28.51 -22.25 -32.00
N THR A 285 -29.41 -23.12 -32.44
CA THR A 285 -30.80 -22.80 -32.77
C THR A 285 -31.67 -24.02 -32.48
N ASP A 286 -32.80 -23.82 -31.83
CA ASP A 286 -33.80 -24.86 -31.59
C ASP A 286 -35.21 -24.25 -31.63
N THR A 287 -36.21 -25.08 -31.95
CA THR A 287 -37.59 -24.65 -32.20
C THR A 287 -38.59 -25.64 -31.62
N VAL A 288 -39.57 -25.12 -30.89
CA VAL A 288 -40.68 -25.88 -30.31
C VAL A 288 -42.01 -25.43 -30.94
N ASP A 289 -42.72 -26.35 -31.59
CA ASP A 289 -44.07 -26.12 -32.12
C ASP A 289 -45.13 -26.53 -31.07
N VAL A 290 -46.05 -25.63 -30.72
CA VAL A 290 -47.07 -25.84 -29.68
C VAL A 290 -48.47 -25.94 -30.28
N ALA A 291 -49.06 -27.14 -30.26
CA ALA A 291 -50.37 -27.41 -30.87
C ALA A 291 -51.58 -27.05 -29.98
N GLY A 292 -51.44 -27.12 -28.64
CA GLY A 292 -52.53 -26.89 -27.70
C GLY A 292 -52.85 -25.41 -27.48
N PRO A 293 -54.06 -25.07 -27.00
CA PRO A 293 -54.40 -23.69 -26.67
C PRO A 293 -53.67 -23.21 -25.41
N LEU A 294 -53.08 -22.01 -25.49
CA LEU A 294 -52.68 -21.23 -24.34
C LEU A 294 -53.78 -20.21 -24.05
N ASP A 295 -54.49 -20.39 -22.93
CA ASP A 295 -55.59 -19.50 -22.54
C ASP A 295 -55.08 -18.12 -22.05
N PRO A 296 -55.90 -17.04 -22.18
CA PRO A 296 -55.59 -15.72 -21.64
C PRO A 296 -55.18 -15.73 -20.18
N GLY A 297 -54.08 -15.04 -19.86
CA GLY A 297 -53.52 -14.93 -18.51
C GLY A 297 -52.69 -16.14 -18.05
N ASN A 298 -52.57 -17.19 -18.87
CA ASN A 298 -51.73 -18.35 -18.57
C ASN A 298 -50.37 -18.27 -19.27
N THR A 299 -49.44 -19.10 -18.80
CA THR A 299 -48.08 -19.26 -19.34
C THR A 299 -47.85 -20.67 -19.86
N TYR A 300 -46.94 -20.81 -20.83
CA TYR A 300 -46.40 -22.07 -21.33
C TYR A 300 -44.87 -22.02 -21.31
N GLN A 301 -44.23 -23.05 -20.75
CA GLN A 301 -42.77 -23.16 -20.71
C GLN A 301 -42.31 -24.11 -21.83
N ALA A 302 -41.62 -23.56 -22.83
CA ALA A 302 -40.99 -24.32 -23.90
C ALA A 302 -39.57 -24.71 -23.46
N GLY A 303 -39.26 -26.01 -23.42
CA GLY A 303 -37.91 -26.51 -23.16
C GLY A 303 -37.21 -26.89 -24.47
N PHE A 304 -35.90 -26.65 -24.54
CA PHE A 304 -35.07 -26.87 -25.72
C PHE A 304 -33.99 -27.93 -25.45
N ASP A 305 -33.32 -28.41 -26.50
CA ASP A 305 -32.20 -29.33 -26.37
C ASP A 305 -31.00 -28.68 -25.65
N GLY A 306 -30.15 -29.48 -25.00
CA GLY A 306 -29.01 -28.95 -24.23
C GLY A 306 -27.98 -28.21 -25.10
N PHE A 307 -27.42 -27.13 -24.57
CA PHE A 307 -26.32 -26.38 -25.18
C PHE A 307 -25.08 -26.38 -24.27
N THR A 308 -23.90 -26.50 -24.89
CA THR A 308 -22.60 -26.40 -24.22
C THR A 308 -21.79 -25.28 -24.90
N PRO A 309 -21.45 -24.18 -24.22
CA PRO A 309 -20.64 -23.11 -24.81
C PRO A 309 -19.25 -23.61 -25.18
N GLN A 310 -18.66 -23.06 -26.24
CA GLN A 310 -17.34 -23.42 -26.75
C GLN A 310 -16.42 -22.18 -26.78
N GLY A 311 -15.47 -22.09 -25.83
CA GLY A 311 -14.50 -21.01 -25.74
C GLY A 311 -15.01 -19.73 -25.06
N LEU A 312 -14.09 -18.77 -24.84
CA LEU A 312 -14.33 -17.49 -24.17
C LEU A 312 -15.05 -16.50 -25.09
N SER A 313 -16.32 -16.21 -24.78
CA SER A 313 -17.11 -15.25 -25.54
C SER A 313 -18.28 -14.71 -24.73
N ASN A 314 -18.89 -13.64 -25.25
CA ASN A 314 -20.24 -13.25 -24.88
C ASN A 314 -21.21 -14.04 -25.76
N TYR A 315 -22.06 -14.88 -25.20
CA TYR A 315 -23.12 -15.54 -25.96
C TYR A 315 -24.38 -14.71 -25.90
N TYR A 316 -24.90 -14.30 -27.06
CA TYR A 316 -26.12 -13.51 -27.16
C TYR A 316 -27.28 -14.45 -27.47
N VAL A 317 -28.26 -14.48 -26.58
CA VAL A 317 -29.46 -15.29 -26.72
C VAL A 317 -30.57 -14.45 -27.32
N THR A 318 -31.23 -14.97 -28.34
CA THR A 318 -32.47 -14.40 -28.88
C THR A 318 -33.54 -15.48 -28.85
N ALA A 319 -34.65 -15.21 -28.17
CA ALA A 319 -35.84 -16.04 -28.25
C ALA A 319 -36.95 -15.27 -28.94
N PHE A 320 -37.77 -15.96 -29.74
CA PHE A 320 -38.99 -15.37 -30.29
C PHE A 320 -40.16 -16.35 -30.29
N VAL A 321 -41.38 -15.82 -30.13
CA VAL A 321 -42.63 -16.55 -30.33
C VAL A 321 -43.31 -16.06 -31.61
N ASP A 322 -43.89 -16.96 -32.39
CA ASP A 322 -44.64 -16.66 -33.61
C ASP A 322 -46.05 -17.26 -33.49
N GLY A 323 -47.03 -16.39 -33.28
CA GLY A 323 -48.44 -16.73 -33.15
C GLY A 323 -49.22 -16.46 -34.44
N PRO A 324 -50.11 -17.36 -34.90
CA PRO A 324 -50.78 -17.23 -36.20
C PRO A 324 -51.72 -16.01 -36.33
N ASP A 325 -52.26 -15.54 -35.21
CA ASP A 325 -53.17 -14.39 -35.13
C ASP A 325 -52.56 -13.23 -34.32
N ASP A 326 -51.25 -13.30 -34.03
CA ASP A 326 -50.58 -12.24 -33.29
C ASP A 326 -50.30 -11.04 -34.20
N THR A 327 -50.97 -9.93 -33.91
CA THR A 327 -50.82 -8.69 -34.67
C THR A 327 -49.92 -7.68 -33.97
N TYR A 328 -49.46 -8.00 -32.76
CA TYR A 328 -48.65 -7.12 -31.93
C TYR A 328 -47.24 -7.67 -31.75
N SER A 329 -46.45 -7.72 -32.82
CA SER A 329 -45.09 -8.29 -32.81
C SER A 329 -44.02 -7.60 -31.93
N GLY A 330 -44.42 -6.63 -31.10
CA GLY A 330 -43.52 -5.85 -30.26
C GLY A 330 -43.11 -6.53 -28.95
N ASN A 331 -43.78 -7.61 -28.54
CA ASN A 331 -43.54 -8.40 -27.33
C ASN A 331 -43.17 -9.88 -27.62
N ASP A 332 -43.12 -10.26 -28.89
CA ASP A 332 -42.79 -11.60 -29.38
C ASP A 332 -41.34 -12.00 -29.17
N THR A 333 -40.43 -11.05 -28.96
CA THR A 333 -38.99 -11.31 -28.92
C THR A 333 -38.39 -10.86 -27.59
N LEU A 334 -37.59 -11.73 -26.98
CA LEU A 334 -36.72 -11.42 -25.86
C LEU A 334 -35.28 -11.71 -26.23
N THR A 335 -34.36 -10.95 -25.65
CA THR A 335 -32.93 -11.20 -25.76
C THR A 335 -32.30 -11.32 -24.39
N SER A 336 -31.34 -12.21 -24.24
CA SER A 336 -30.51 -12.35 -23.04
C SER A 336 -29.04 -12.49 -23.46
N TYR A 337 -28.13 -12.59 -22.50
CA TYR A 337 -26.75 -12.98 -22.78
C TYR A 337 -26.11 -13.63 -21.55
N PHE A 338 -25.12 -14.48 -21.82
CA PHE A 338 -24.21 -15.04 -20.82
C PHE A 338 -22.77 -14.97 -21.33
N ARG A 339 -21.80 -15.24 -20.45
CA ARG A 339 -20.38 -15.03 -20.77
C ARG A 339 -19.50 -16.11 -20.13
N THR A 340 -18.39 -16.41 -20.81
CA THR A 340 -17.32 -17.33 -20.36
C THR A 340 -15.98 -16.57 -20.30
N PHE A 341 -15.23 -16.63 -19.19
CA PHE A 341 -13.89 -16.00 -19.01
C PHE A 341 -12.96 -16.87 -18.14
N ASN A 342 -11.66 -16.53 -18.13
CA ASN A 342 -10.67 -17.11 -17.23
C ASN A 342 -10.75 -16.43 -15.85
N GLU A 343 -10.64 -17.22 -14.77
CA GLU A 343 -10.71 -16.72 -13.39
C GLU A 343 -9.52 -17.23 -12.56
N LEU A 344 -8.96 -16.32 -11.75
CA LEU A 344 -8.08 -16.67 -10.63
C LEU A 344 -8.71 -16.17 -9.34
N GLN A 345 -9.01 -17.07 -8.42
CA GLN A 345 -9.57 -16.72 -7.12
C GLN A 345 -8.86 -17.47 -5.99
N GLY A 346 -9.15 -17.08 -4.76
CA GLY A 346 -8.71 -17.81 -3.58
C GLY A 346 -8.91 -17.00 -2.30
N GLN A 347 -8.44 -17.56 -1.19
CA GLN A 347 -8.47 -16.91 0.10
C GLN A 347 -7.05 -16.56 0.56
N VAL A 348 -6.89 -15.42 1.23
CA VAL A 348 -5.68 -15.12 2.00
C VAL A 348 -5.99 -15.32 3.48
N ALA A 349 -5.29 -16.24 4.14
CA ALA A 349 -5.43 -16.53 5.56
C ALA A 349 -4.38 -15.78 6.40
N ASP A 350 -4.74 -15.50 7.65
CA ASP A 350 -3.85 -14.98 8.69
C ASP A 350 -3.32 -16.14 9.54
N ASP A 351 -2.06 -16.51 9.34
CA ASP A 351 -1.41 -17.58 10.11
C ASP A 351 -1.39 -17.25 11.61
N ASN A 352 -1.26 -15.98 11.99
CA ASN A 352 -1.17 -15.55 13.39
C ASN A 352 -2.55 -15.56 14.08
N ALA A 353 -3.63 -15.54 13.31
CA ALA A 353 -5.01 -15.66 13.80
C ALA A 353 -5.60 -17.06 13.59
N GLY A 354 -4.76 -18.09 13.47
CA GLY A 354 -5.19 -19.49 13.35
C GLY A 354 -5.85 -19.82 12.00
N GLY A 355 -5.48 -19.11 10.94
CA GLY A 355 -5.99 -19.33 9.58
C GLY A 355 -7.31 -18.60 9.26
N ALA A 356 -7.70 -17.61 10.08
CA ALA A 356 -8.85 -16.77 9.78
C ALA A 356 -8.63 -15.96 8.49
N GLY A 357 -9.70 -15.66 7.75
CA GLY A 357 -9.64 -14.84 6.55
C GLY A 357 -9.06 -13.45 6.79
N LEU A 358 -8.07 -13.06 5.99
CA LEU A 358 -7.33 -11.81 6.16
C LEU A 358 -7.83 -10.73 5.19
N ALA A 359 -8.64 -9.80 5.70
CA ALA A 359 -9.23 -8.73 4.90
C ALA A 359 -8.26 -7.62 4.50
N GLY A 360 -8.47 -6.99 3.33
CA GLY A 360 -7.71 -5.82 2.87
C GLY A 360 -6.25 -6.11 2.47
N VAL A 361 -5.90 -7.36 2.17
CA VAL A 361 -4.61 -7.73 1.57
C VAL A 361 -4.61 -7.31 0.11
N LYS A 362 -3.57 -6.60 -0.33
CA LYS A 362 -3.40 -6.32 -1.75
C LYS A 362 -2.80 -7.54 -2.44
N VAL A 363 -3.59 -8.19 -3.29
CA VAL A 363 -3.11 -9.28 -4.14
C VAL A 363 -2.80 -8.70 -5.52
N LYS A 364 -1.62 -8.98 -6.05
CA LYS A 364 -1.17 -8.51 -7.36
C LYS A 364 -0.74 -9.69 -8.21
N VAL A 365 -1.21 -9.74 -9.46
CA VAL A 365 -0.72 -10.69 -10.47
C VAL A 365 0.22 -9.99 -11.45
N THR A 366 1.27 -10.67 -11.89
CA THR A 366 2.20 -10.20 -12.93
C THR A 366 2.59 -11.36 -13.85
N GLY A 367 2.40 -11.18 -15.16
CA GLY A 367 2.63 -12.21 -16.17
C GLY A 367 2.22 -11.67 -17.55
N PRO A 368 1.44 -12.42 -18.35
CA PRO A 368 0.83 -11.93 -19.60
C PRO A 368 0.04 -10.61 -19.43
N ALA A 369 -0.58 -10.42 -18.27
CA ALA A 369 -1.18 -9.17 -17.82
C ALA A 369 -0.65 -8.79 -16.42
N THR A 370 -0.83 -7.54 -16.00
CA THR A 370 -0.57 -7.09 -14.63
C THR A 370 -1.81 -6.43 -14.08
N ASP A 371 -2.30 -6.91 -12.95
CA ASP A 371 -3.49 -6.40 -12.29
C ASP A 371 -3.38 -6.56 -10.76
N SER A 372 -4.24 -5.88 -9.99
CA SER A 372 -4.31 -6.06 -8.53
C SER A 372 -5.73 -5.89 -7.99
N THR A 373 -6.06 -6.69 -6.97
CA THR A 373 -7.31 -6.62 -6.22
C THR A 373 -7.04 -6.59 -4.72
N PHE A 374 -8.09 -6.44 -3.91
CA PHE A 374 -8.01 -6.53 -2.45
C PHE A 374 -8.89 -7.67 -1.94
N THR A 375 -8.45 -8.35 -0.89
CA THR A 375 -9.30 -9.32 -0.19
C THR A 375 -10.45 -8.64 0.54
N ASP A 376 -11.60 -9.30 0.57
CA ASP A 376 -12.81 -8.84 1.25
C ASP A 376 -12.79 -9.13 2.77
N GLY A 377 -13.92 -8.97 3.46
CA GLY A 377 -14.03 -9.22 4.90
C GLY A 377 -13.79 -10.66 5.33
N SER A 378 -13.93 -11.63 4.42
CA SER A 378 -13.69 -13.06 4.62
C SER A 378 -12.31 -13.50 4.15
N GLY A 379 -11.49 -12.56 3.62
CA GLY A 379 -10.17 -12.87 3.08
C GLY A 379 -10.19 -13.33 1.63
N ASP A 380 -11.33 -13.28 0.94
CA ASP A 380 -11.48 -13.79 -0.43
C ASP A 380 -11.03 -12.74 -1.45
N TYR A 381 -10.35 -13.17 -2.51
CA TYR A 381 -9.96 -12.34 -3.64
C TYR A 381 -10.28 -13.01 -4.97
N PHE A 382 -10.46 -12.20 -6.01
CA PHE A 382 -10.68 -12.69 -7.38
C PHE A 382 -10.09 -11.74 -8.43
N PHE A 383 -9.61 -12.32 -9.52
CA PHE A 383 -9.20 -11.65 -10.74
C PHE A 383 -10.04 -12.16 -11.91
N PHE A 384 -10.56 -11.20 -12.66
CA PHE A 384 -11.48 -11.45 -13.74
C PHE A 384 -10.77 -11.35 -15.10
N ASP A 385 -11.05 -12.31 -15.99
CA ASP A 385 -10.64 -12.28 -17.40
C ASP A 385 -9.10 -12.13 -17.60
N LEU A 386 -8.33 -12.88 -16.81
CA LEU A 386 -6.88 -12.92 -16.99
C LEU A 386 -6.53 -13.65 -18.30
N ALA A 387 -5.69 -13.03 -19.11
CA ALA A 387 -5.15 -13.67 -20.31
C ALA A 387 -4.44 -14.98 -19.93
N ALA A 388 -4.64 -16.05 -20.71
CA ALA A 388 -3.99 -17.33 -20.43
C ALA A 388 -2.45 -17.21 -20.45
N GLY A 389 -1.83 -17.96 -19.54
CA GLY A 389 -0.38 -18.01 -19.36
C GLY A 389 0.00 -18.14 -17.89
N THR A 390 1.30 -18.04 -17.63
CA THR A 390 1.85 -18.24 -16.29
C THR A 390 2.06 -16.91 -15.56
N TYR A 391 1.53 -16.80 -14.35
CA TYR A 391 1.60 -15.62 -13.50
C TYR A 391 2.46 -15.84 -12.25
N THR A 392 2.97 -14.72 -11.74
CA THR A 392 3.43 -14.57 -10.37
C THR A 392 2.37 -13.79 -9.60
N VAL A 393 1.95 -14.32 -8.45
CA VAL A 393 0.95 -13.73 -7.56
C VAL A 393 1.64 -13.30 -6.28
N THR A 394 1.50 -12.02 -5.90
CA THR A 394 2.11 -11.44 -4.71
C THR A 394 1.01 -10.88 -3.80
N ALA A 395 0.98 -11.32 -2.54
CA ALA A 395 0.10 -10.79 -1.52
C ALA A 395 0.89 -9.91 -0.53
N ALA A 396 0.43 -8.67 -0.34
CA ALA A 396 1.11 -7.69 0.51
C ALA A 396 0.11 -6.93 1.39
N LYS A 397 0.44 -6.81 2.68
CA LYS A 397 -0.30 -6.05 3.68
C LYS A 397 0.66 -5.50 4.73
N ALA A 398 0.46 -4.24 5.14
CA ALA A 398 1.29 -3.63 6.17
C ALA A 398 1.23 -4.44 7.48
N GLY A 399 2.38 -4.69 8.08
CA GLY A 399 2.52 -5.52 9.29
C GLY A 399 2.68 -7.02 9.04
N TYR A 400 2.59 -7.49 7.78
CA TYR A 400 2.79 -8.90 7.42
C TYR A 400 4.01 -9.07 6.51
N ILE A 401 4.62 -10.25 6.53
CA ILE A 401 5.62 -10.64 5.54
C ILE A 401 4.92 -10.84 4.19
N THR A 402 5.50 -10.29 3.12
CA THR A 402 4.96 -10.42 1.76
C THR A 402 5.11 -11.85 1.27
N GLU A 403 4.05 -12.41 0.72
CA GLU A 403 4.03 -13.77 0.18
C GLU A 403 3.99 -13.71 -1.36
N THR A 404 4.71 -14.61 -2.01
CA THR A 404 4.78 -14.67 -3.48
C THR A 404 4.71 -16.11 -3.96
N ALA A 405 3.73 -16.39 -4.83
CA ALA A 405 3.57 -17.66 -5.51
C ALA A 405 3.89 -17.49 -7.00
N THR A 406 4.86 -18.25 -7.50
CA THR A 406 5.28 -18.23 -8.91
C THR A 406 4.82 -19.48 -9.65
N GLY A 407 4.61 -19.38 -10.96
CA GLY A 407 4.28 -20.57 -11.77
C GLY A 407 2.78 -20.89 -11.83
N ILE A 408 1.94 -19.94 -11.43
CA ILE A 408 0.47 -20.10 -11.42
C ILE A 408 -0.01 -20.06 -12.87
N THR A 409 -0.47 -21.20 -13.37
CA THR A 409 -0.86 -21.31 -14.78
C THR A 409 -2.35 -21.07 -14.92
N ILE A 410 -2.70 -19.97 -15.59
CA ILE A 410 -4.05 -19.71 -16.05
C ILE A 410 -4.17 -20.34 -17.43
N THR A 411 -4.92 -21.42 -17.51
CA THR A 411 -5.25 -22.07 -18.78
C THR A 411 -6.54 -21.47 -19.31
N ASP A 412 -6.64 -21.31 -20.63
CA ASP A 412 -7.90 -20.92 -21.25
C ASP A 412 -9.03 -21.82 -20.78
N ASN A 413 -10.15 -21.20 -20.44
CA ASN A 413 -11.40 -21.86 -20.05
C ASN A 413 -11.35 -22.58 -18.69
N MET A 414 -10.47 -22.19 -17.76
CA MET A 414 -10.43 -22.77 -16.41
C MET A 414 -10.49 -21.73 -15.28
N GLN A 415 -11.21 -22.09 -14.22
CA GLN A 415 -11.09 -21.45 -12.91
C GLN A 415 -9.84 -22.00 -12.21
N THR A 416 -8.96 -21.10 -11.79
CA THR A 416 -7.77 -21.42 -10.99
C THR A 416 -7.98 -20.94 -9.56
N THR A 417 -7.81 -21.85 -8.60
CA THR A 417 -7.84 -21.50 -7.18
C THR A 417 -6.43 -21.46 -6.62
N LEU A 418 -6.08 -20.37 -5.93
CA LEU A 418 -4.81 -20.20 -5.23
C LEU A 418 -5.06 -19.59 -3.85
N ASP A 419 -4.99 -20.43 -2.82
CA ASP A 419 -5.00 -19.94 -1.45
C ASP A 419 -3.58 -19.53 -1.02
N LEU A 420 -3.51 -18.42 -0.29
CA LEU A 420 -2.27 -17.88 0.26
C LEU A 420 -2.41 -17.77 1.77
N SER A 421 -1.30 -17.83 2.50
CA SER A 421 -1.32 -17.57 3.93
C SER A 421 -0.21 -16.60 4.29
N MET A 422 -0.56 -15.54 5.01
CA MET A 422 0.35 -14.50 5.42
C MET A 422 0.56 -14.54 6.93
N GLY A 423 1.80 -14.29 7.34
CA GLY A 423 2.21 -14.31 8.72
C GLY A 423 3.18 -13.17 9.07
N TYR A 424 3.34 -12.94 10.36
CA TYR A 424 4.35 -12.04 10.90
C TYR A 424 5.02 -12.64 12.14
N PRO A 425 6.30 -12.33 12.37
CA PRO A 425 6.98 -12.72 13.59
C PRO A 425 6.47 -11.88 14.78
N VAL A 426 6.44 -12.48 15.98
CA VAL A 426 6.07 -11.79 17.23
C VAL A 426 7.12 -12.13 18.26
N LEU A 427 7.96 -11.18 18.65
CA LEU A 427 9.07 -11.45 19.56
C LEU A 427 8.75 -10.93 20.96
N VAL A 428 8.80 -11.82 21.94
CA VAL A 428 8.61 -11.53 23.37
C VAL A 428 9.92 -11.75 24.12
N LEU A 429 10.32 -10.76 24.91
CA LEU A 429 11.52 -10.83 25.75
C LEU A 429 11.13 -11.08 27.20
N THR A 430 11.75 -12.07 27.84
CA THR A 430 11.56 -12.34 29.27
C THR A 430 12.91 -12.35 30.01
N PRO A 431 13.06 -11.62 31.13
CA PRO A 431 12.06 -10.74 31.76
C PRO A 431 11.78 -9.46 30.94
N THR A 432 10.56 -8.93 31.04
CA THR A 432 10.11 -7.70 30.36
C THR A 432 10.54 -6.40 31.05
N ASP A 433 11.04 -6.49 32.28
CA ASP A 433 11.33 -5.36 33.15
C ASP A 433 12.79 -4.88 33.01
N SER A 434 13.02 -3.59 33.30
CA SER A 434 14.36 -3.04 33.48
C SER A 434 15.11 -3.81 34.56
N ILE A 435 16.23 -4.43 34.21
CA ILE A 435 17.10 -5.06 35.20
C ILE A 435 17.88 -3.96 35.92
N TYR A 436 17.75 -3.93 37.25
CA TYR A 436 18.55 -3.09 38.13
C TYR A 436 19.59 -3.95 38.83
N CYS A 437 20.86 -3.58 38.72
CA CYS A 437 21.92 -4.14 39.55
C CYS A 437 22.43 -3.08 40.53
N ILE A 438 22.63 -3.47 41.79
CA ILE A 438 23.30 -2.63 42.78
C ILE A 438 24.72 -3.17 42.88
N LEU A 439 25.68 -2.41 42.37
CA LEU A 439 27.08 -2.80 42.39
C LEU A 439 27.74 -2.35 43.70
N PRO A 440 28.33 -3.25 44.50
CA PRO A 440 29.14 -2.86 45.63
C PRO A 440 30.46 -2.25 45.15
N TRP A 441 30.79 -1.05 45.64
CA TRP A 441 32.05 -0.38 45.32
C TRP A 441 33.25 -1.24 45.78
N GLY A 442 34.13 -1.61 44.84
CA GLY A 442 35.37 -2.37 45.10
C GLY A 442 35.28 -3.90 44.98
N GLY A 443 34.24 -4.46 44.35
CA GLY A 443 34.13 -5.90 44.07
C GLY A 443 34.63 -6.27 42.67
N ALA A 444 35.38 -7.37 42.55
CA ALA A 444 35.85 -7.95 41.29
C ALA A 444 34.81 -8.90 40.64
N ASP A 445 33.52 -8.61 40.82
CA ASP A 445 32.46 -9.55 40.48
C ASP A 445 31.85 -9.22 39.12
N SER A 446 31.83 -10.20 38.22
CA SER A 446 31.01 -10.19 37.02
C SER A 446 29.59 -10.66 37.34
N THR A 447 28.59 -10.00 36.74
CA THR A 447 27.18 -10.37 36.88
C THR A 447 26.62 -10.70 35.51
N THR A 448 25.97 -11.86 35.38
CA THR A 448 25.37 -12.31 34.13
C THR A 448 23.85 -12.41 34.27
N TRP A 449 23.13 -11.93 33.26
CA TRP A 449 21.69 -12.09 33.12
C TRP A 449 21.39 -12.90 31.86
N GLN A 450 20.43 -13.80 31.99
CA GLN A 450 19.90 -14.55 30.85
C GLN A 450 18.51 -14.02 30.51
N PHE A 451 18.32 -13.70 29.24
CA PHE A 451 17.04 -13.31 28.69
C PHE A 451 16.58 -14.39 27.71
N THR A 452 15.28 -14.62 27.71
CA THR A 452 14.59 -15.50 26.78
C THR A 452 13.95 -14.66 25.69
N LEU A 453 14.20 -15.02 24.43
CA LEU A 453 13.55 -14.49 23.25
C LEU A 453 12.55 -15.52 22.75
N GLU A 454 11.26 -15.32 22.96
CA GLU A 454 10.23 -16.21 22.44
C GLU A 454 9.63 -15.61 21.18
N ASN A 455 9.74 -16.30 20.04
CA ASN A 455 9.02 -15.93 18.83
C ASN A 455 7.63 -16.59 18.85
N GLN A 456 6.61 -15.85 19.25
CA GLN A 456 5.22 -16.28 19.24
C GLN A 456 4.54 -16.11 17.87
N GLY A 457 5.28 -15.63 16.87
CA GLY A 457 4.77 -15.43 15.51
C GLY A 457 5.04 -16.61 14.59
N THR A 458 4.47 -16.51 13.39
CA THR A 458 4.41 -17.58 12.38
C THR A 458 5.53 -17.54 11.35
N ARG A 459 6.42 -16.55 11.47
CA ARG A 459 7.58 -16.34 10.59
C ARG A 459 8.83 -16.17 11.43
N ASP A 460 9.97 -16.50 10.86
CA ASP A 460 11.27 -16.36 11.52
C ASP A 460 11.58 -14.90 11.80
N MET A 461 12.19 -14.63 12.97
CA MET A 461 12.54 -13.27 13.39
C MET A 461 14.06 -13.12 13.44
N ALA A 462 14.62 -12.33 12.52
CA ALA A 462 15.99 -11.85 12.65
C ALA A 462 16.04 -10.67 13.64
N TYR A 463 16.97 -10.73 14.60
CA TYR A 463 17.18 -9.69 15.61
C TYR A 463 18.61 -9.17 15.60
N SER A 464 18.73 -7.90 15.99
CA SER A 464 19.98 -7.28 16.40
C SER A 464 19.75 -6.58 17.73
N VAL A 465 20.70 -6.71 18.64
CA VAL A 465 20.64 -6.07 19.95
C VAL A 465 21.50 -4.81 19.93
N SER A 466 20.91 -3.70 20.36
CA SER A 466 21.58 -2.41 20.47
C SER A 466 21.36 -1.82 21.87
N TRP A 467 22.35 -1.13 22.39
CA TRP A 467 22.27 -0.38 23.65
C TRP A 467 22.60 1.09 23.39
N PRO A 468 21.98 2.01 24.14
CA PRO A 468 22.49 3.37 24.20
C PRO A 468 23.91 3.35 24.77
N GLU A 469 24.84 3.98 24.07
CA GLU A 469 26.23 4.12 24.49
C GLU A 469 26.26 4.88 25.83
N LEU A 470 26.43 4.16 26.95
CA LEU A 470 26.69 4.78 28.25
C LEU A 470 28.18 5.15 28.31
N VAL A 471 28.48 6.34 27.80
CA VAL A 471 29.84 6.90 27.71
C VAL A 471 30.43 7.12 29.10
N LYS A 472 31.63 6.61 29.37
CA LYS A 472 32.46 7.08 30.49
C LYS A 472 33.05 8.44 30.12
N GLY A 473 32.50 9.51 30.68
CA GLY A 473 33.10 10.85 30.65
C GLY A 473 32.82 11.65 29.37
N ALA A 474 32.72 12.97 29.50
CA ALA A 474 32.68 13.88 28.36
C ALA A 474 33.92 13.68 27.48
N LYS A 475 33.76 13.71 26.15
CA LYS A 475 34.90 13.76 25.22
C LYS A 475 35.85 14.86 25.66
N ALA A 476 37.06 14.49 26.07
CA ALA A 476 38.08 15.45 26.46
C ALA A 476 38.91 15.83 25.22
N PRO A 477 39.23 17.12 25.04
CA PRO A 477 40.10 17.53 23.95
C PRO A 477 41.52 16.97 24.15
N VAL A 478 42.10 16.41 23.09
CA VAL A 478 43.49 16.00 23.00
C VAL A 478 44.23 17.01 22.13
N SER A 479 45.32 17.57 22.64
CA SER A 479 46.12 18.59 21.95
C SER A 479 47.57 18.15 21.81
N LEU A 480 48.04 18.05 20.56
CA LEU A 480 49.39 17.66 20.19
C LEU A 480 50.13 18.90 19.70
N VAL A 481 50.87 19.56 20.60
CA VAL A 481 51.56 20.83 20.34
C VAL A 481 52.97 20.78 20.91
N LEU A 482 53.96 21.17 20.12
CA LEU A 482 55.36 21.26 20.57
C LEU A 482 55.92 22.69 20.52
N ASP A 483 55.30 23.57 19.74
CA ASP A 483 55.68 24.97 19.53
C ASP A 483 54.90 25.94 20.45
N ASP A 484 55.40 27.15 20.64
CA ASP A 484 54.73 28.22 21.41
C ASP A 484 53.90 29.18 20.53
N GLY A 485 53.89 28.95 19.21
CA GLY A 485 53.20 29.74 18.22
C GLY A 485 54.05 30.84 17.56
N SER A 486 55.31 30.99 17.94
CA SER A 486 56.26 31.92 17.31
C SER A 486 57.05 31.24 16.18
N ARG A 487 56.87 31.70 14.94
CA ARG A 487 57.71 31.27 13.81
C ARG A 487 59.04 32.01 13.82
N ASP A 488 60.16 31.28 13.83
CA ASP A 488 61.50 31.87 13.80
C ASP A 488 62.16 31.74 12.42
N ASN A 489 62.00 30.60 11.76
CA ASN A 489 62.69 30.28 10.51
C ASN A 489 61.83 29.38 9.60
N ASP A 490 62.26 29.21 8.34
CA ASP A 490 61.68 28.24 7.41
C ASP A 490 62.78 27.39 6.79
N ILE A 491 62.55 26.07 6.73
CA ILE A 491 63.52 25.08 6.30
C ILE A 491 62.98 24.27 5.12
N GLY A 492 63.91 23.83 4.29
CA GLY A 492 63.70 23.01 3.11
C GLY A 492 65.02 22.85 2.38
N ILE A 493 65.01 21.97 1.41
CA ILE A 493 66.25 21.46 0.79
C ILE A 493 66.53 22.10 -0.57
N GLY A 494 65.55 22.81 -1.15
CA GLY A 494 65.57 23.10 -2.58
C GLY A 494 65.67 21.81 -3.41
N GLY A 495 65.92 21.90 -4.72
CA GLY A 495 66.03 20.73 -5.58
C GLY A 495 64.70 20.26 -6.16
N THR A 496 64.72 19.03 -6.68
CA THR A 496 63.61 18.40 -7.40
C THR A 496 62.97 17.25 -6.62
N ALA A 497 63.49 16.88 -5.44
CA ALA A 497 62.92 15.82 -4.62
C ALA A 497 61.87 16.38 -3.66
N GLU A 498 60.81 15.60 -3.42
CA GLU A 498 59.83 15.90 -2.40
C GLU A 498 60.46 15.78 -1.00
N PHE A 499 60.02 16.67 -0.11
CA PHE A 499 60.58 16.88 1.21
C PHE A 499 59.50 16.60 2.27
N ILE A 500 59.83 15.77 3.26
CA ILE A 500 58.97 15.45 4.40
C ILE A 500 59.55 16.01 5.69
N TRP A 501 58.68 16.57 6.53
CA TRP A 501 59.03 16.97 7.89
C TRP A 501 57.94 16.55 8.86
N VAL A 502 58.34 16.07 10.05
CA VAL A 502 57.43 15.43 11.00
C VAL A 502 57.71 15.86 12.43
N ASN A 503 56.65 15.91 13.24
CA ASN A 503 56.72 15.98 14.69
C ASN A 503 56.30 14.65 15.30
N ARG A 504 57.08 14.17 16.27
CA ARG A 504 56.71 13.06 17.15
C ARG A 504 56.06 13.62 18.43
N PHE A 505 54.86 13.19 18.73
CA PHE A 505 54.12 13.53 19.95
C PHE A 505 53.97 12.30 20.83
N THR A 506 53.98 12.49 22.15
CA THR A 506 53.73 11.42 23.14
C THR A 506 52.51 11.80 23.97
N PRO A 507 51.28 11.48 23.52
CA PRO A 507 50.06 11.77 24.28
C PRO A 507 50.05 10.99 25.60
N ALA A 508 49.32 11.48 26.60
CA ALA A 508 49.22 10.79 27.87
C ALA A 508 48.45 9.47 27.67
N GLY A 509 48.88 8.39 28.36
CA GLY A 509 48.27 7.07 28.18
C GLY A 509 46.75 7.03 28.44
N GLY A 510 46.23 7.92 29.30
CA GLY A 510 44.80 8.06 29.58
C GLY A 510 44.01 8.87 28.55
N GLU A 511 44.66 9.47 27.56
CA GLU A 511 44.01 10.12 26.42
C GLU A 511 43.63 9.09 25.34
N PHE A 512 44.21 7.89 25.36
CA PHE A 512 43.88 6.82 24.42
C PHE A 512 42.66 6.00 24.90
N PRO A 513 41.82 5.50 23.97
CA PRO A 513 41.85 5.82 22.55
C PRO A 513 41.38 7.25 22.28
N PHE A 514 41.92 7.91 21.25
CA PHE A 514 41.38 9.19 20.77
C PHE A 514 41.29 9.22 19.25
N ARG A 515 40.46 10.15 18.76
CA ARG A 515 40.29 10.41 17.33
C ARG A 515 40.94 11.73 17.00
N LEU A 516 41.99 11.70 16.18
CA LEU A 516 42.57 12.91 15.61
C LEU A 516 41.62 13.44 14.53
N GLN A 517 41.19 14.69 14.69
CA GLN A 517 40.16 15.30 13.85
C GLN A 517 40.71 16.46 13.02
N GLN A 518 41.80 17.07 13.47
CA GLN A 518 42.33 18.27 12.85
C GLN A 518 43.86 18.30 12.92
N VAL A 519 44.48 18.78 11.86
CA VAL A 519 45.91 19.11 11.81
C VAL A 519 46.06 20.59 11.49
N GLN A 520 46.90 21.30 12.23
CA GLN A 520 47.24 22.70 11.94
C GLN A 520 48.70 22.81 11.51
N LEU A 521 48.92 23.57 10.45
CA LEU A 521 50.25 23.79 9.85
C LEU A 521 50.50 25.29 9.69
N TYR A 522 51.69 25.77 10.01
CA TYR A 522 52.08 27.14 9.69
C TYR A 522 52.98 27.16 8.46
N PHE A 523 52.68 28.09 7.53
CA PHE A 523 53.52 28.36 6.37
C PHE A 523 53.81 29.87 6.31
N SER A 524 55.08 30.24 6.11
CA SER A 524 55.44 31.64 5.91
C SER A 524 55.69 31.98 4.44
N ALA A 525 55.39 33.21 4.06
CA ALA A 525 55.76 33.76 2.75
C ALA A 525 57.29 33.83 2.56
N LEU A 526 58.07 33.89 3.66
CA LEU A 526 59.54 33.90 3.62
C LEU A 526 60.13 32.56 3.15
N GLY A 527 59.39 31.46 3.28
CA GLY A 527 59.77 30.13 2.80
C GLY A 527 59.54 29.90 1.30
N ASN A 528 59.14 30.93 0.54
CA ASN A 528 58.67 30.84 -0.85
C ASN A 528 57.46 29.89 -1.03
N VAL A 529 56.63 29.75 0.00
CA VAL A 529 55.35 29.03 -0.09
C VAL A 529 54.27 29.97 -0.61
N ALA A 530 53.41 29.48 -1.50
CA ALA A 530 52.23 30.21 -1.96
C ALA A 530 50.96 29.40 -1.74
N ILE A 531 49.84 30.10 -1.59
CA ILE A 531 48.50 29.49 -1.53
C ILE A 531 48.29 28.64 -2.79
N GLY A 532 47.78 27.42 -2.60
CA GLY A 532 47.56 26.46 -3.67
C GLY A 532 48.73 25.49 -3.93
N HIS A 533 49.89 25.67 -3.29
CA HIS A 533 50.95 24.65 -3.34
C HIS A 533 50.46 23.34 -2.73
N GLY A 534 50.68 22.24 -3.45
CA GLY A 534 50.26 20.90 -3.02
C GLY A 534 51.06 20.41 -1.82
N ILE A 535 50.37 19.81 -0.87
CA ILE A 535 50.94 19.13 0.30
C ILE A 535 50.20 17.81 0.54
N GLN A 536 50.84 16.86 1.20
CA GLN A 536 50.17 15.68 1.75
C GLN A 536 50.42 15.63 3.26
N ILE A 537 49.34 15.56 4.04
CA ILE A 537 49.40 15.34 5.48
C ILE A 537 49.46 13.83 5.72
N VAL A 538 50.38 13.38 6.57
CA VAL A 538 50.54 11.96 6.92
C VAL A 538 50.52 11.78 8.43
N VAL A 539 49.89 10.71 8.90
CA VAL A 539 49.82 10.36 10.33
C VAL A 539 50.22 8.91 10.52
N TYR A 540 51.17 8.68 11.42
CA TYR A 540 51.63 7.35 11.81
C TYR A 540 51.36 7.11 13.30
N GLU A 541 51.01 5.88 13.65
CA GLU A 541 51.24 5.38 15.00
C GLU A 541 52.71 4.93 15.11
N ASN A 542 53.32 5.11 16.28
CA ASN A 542 54.60 4.52 16.59
C ASN A 542 54.53 3.72 17.90
N THR A 543 54.87 2.44 17.79
CA THR A 543 54.64 1.43 18.83
C THR A 543 55.87 1.12 19.68
N THR A 544 57.03 1.70 19.37
CA THR A 544 58.32 1.27 19.97
C THR A 544 58.90 2.27 20.96
N GLY A 545 58.40 3.52 20.98
CA GLY A 545 58.91 4.59 21.85
C GLY A 545 60.36 5.02 21.54
N ASN A 546 60.93 4.55 20.42
CA ASN A 546 62.29 4.86 20.00
C ASN A 546 62.48 6.37 19.82
N ASN A 547 63.71 6.86 20.06
CA ASN A 547 64.04 8.26 19.83
C ASN A 547 63.89 8.67 18.36
N ASP A 548 64.22 7.76 17.44
CA ASP A 548 63.96 7.92 16.02
C ASP A 548 62.51 7.50 15.72
N PRO A 549 61.63 8.45 15.31
CA PRO A 549 60.23 8.15 15.02
C PRO A 549 60.05 7.25 13.79
N ALA A 550 61.09 6.97 12.99
CA ALA A 550 60.99 6.02 11.90
C ALA A 550 60.89 4.56 12.38
N VAL A 551 61.53 4.24 13.50
CA VAL A 551 61.55 2.88 14.03
C VAL A 551 60.19 2.54 14.63
N GLY A 552 59.48 1.61 14.00
CA GLY A 552 58.17 1.13 14.48
C GLY A 552 56.99 2.04 14.15
N SER A 553 57.14 2.95 13.18
CA SER A 553 56.04 3.74 12.63
C SER A 553 55.22 2.96 11.60
N ASN A 554 53.90 2.93 11.79
CA ASN A 554 52.95 2.39 10.82
C ASN A 554 52.03 3.51 10.34
N LEU A 555 51.87 3.67 9.03
CA LEU A 555 51.01 4.71 8.46
C LEU A 555 49.55 4.39 8.76
N LEU A 556 48.82 5.36 9.33
CA LEU A 556 47.38 5.26 9.59
C LEU A 556 46.56 6.13 8.64
N TYR A 557 47.12 7.25 8.18
CA TYR A 557 46.36 8.23 7.43
C TYR A 557 47.23 9.05 6.49
N GLN A 558 46.69 9.38 5.32
CA GLN A 558 47.29 10.29 4.34
C GLN A 558 46.21 11.14 3.67
N TYR A 559 46.46 12.43 3.49
CA TYR A 559 45.48 13.36 2.94
C TYR A 559 46.15 14.42 2.06
N ASN A 560 45.90 14.35 0.76
CA ASN A 560 46.35 15.34 -0.22
C ASN A 560 45.49 16.61 -0.10
N THR A 561 46.15 17.74 0.07
CA THR A 561 45.50 19.05 0.15
C THR A 561 46.45 20.14 -0.38
N THR A 562 46.07 21.41 -0.23
CA THR A 562 46.89 22.55 -0.66
C THR A 562 47.02 23.57 0.45
N VAL A 563 48.13 24.31 0.46
CA VAL A 563 48.32 25.48 1.33
C VAL A 563 47.16 26.47 1.16
N GLN A 564 46.47 26.81 2.24
CA GLN A 564 45.29 27.68 2.27
C GLN A 564 45.64 29.14 2.57
N ALA A 565 46.69 29.37 3.36
CA ALA A 565 47.15 30.70 3.77
C ALA A 565 48.67 30.72 4.00
N VAL A 566 49.26 31.91 3.89
CA VAL A 566 50.67 32.20 4.23
C VAL A 566 50.73 33.25 5.32
N ASP A 567 51.76 33.18 6.15
CA ASP A 567 51.95 33.93 7.39
C ASP A 567 50.79 33.75 8.40
N ALA A 568 50.14 32.58 8.34
CA ALA A 568 49.03 32.20 9.22
C ALA A 568 48.98 30.67 9.42
N TRP A 569 48.33 30.26 10.51
CA TRP A 569 47.97 28.86 10.73
C TRP A 569 46.92 28.43 9.70
N ASN A 570 47.21 27.34 9.01
CA ASN A 570 46.31 26.62 8.13
C ASN A 570 45.65 25.53 8.96
N VAL A 571 44.32 25.47 8.94
CA VAL A 571 43.53 24.53 9.75
C VAL A 571 42.90 23.50 8.82
N TYR A 572 43.32 22.24 8.96
CA TYR A 572 42.80 21.14 8.15
C TYR A 572 41.97 20.21 9.03
N ASP A 573 40.65 20.29 8.90
CA ASP A 573 39.76 19.26 9.41
C ASP A 573 39.92 18.00 8.54
N LEU A 574 40.21 16.87 9.17
CA LEU A 574 40.46 15.61 8.48
C LEU A 574 39.12 15.04 8.00
N PRO A 575 38.98 14.73 6.69
CA PRO A 575 37.76 14.12 6.15
C PRO A 575 37.34 12.83 6.87
N ASP A 576 38.32 12.03 7.28
CA ASP A 576 38.13 10.86 8.13
C ASP A 576 38.98 11.03 9.38
N GLU A 577 38.36 10.92 10.55
CA GLU A 577 39.06 11.01 11.83
C GLU A 577 40.00 9.81 12.02
N VAL A 578 41.23 10.06 12.47
CA VAL A 578 42.23 8.99 12.66
C VAL A 578 42.11 8.42 14.06
N LEU A 579 41.67 7.15 14.17
CA LEU A 579 41.58 6.44 15.43
C LEU A 579 42.95 5.97 15.91
N LEU A 580 43.36 6.41 17.10
CA LEU A 580 44.59 6.01 17.78
C LEU A 580 44.22 5.18 19.01
N ASN A 581 44.56 3.90 19.00
CA ASN A 581 43.95 2.89 19.89
C ASN A 581 44.64 2.68 21.24
N GLY A 582 45.92 3.02 21.38
CA GLY A 582 46.68 2.65 22.58
C GLY A 582 47.87 3.55 22.85
N PRO A 583 48.43 3.49 24.07
CA PRO A 583 49.54 4.34 24.46
C PRO A 583 50.74 4.10 23.56
N GLY A 584 51.27 5.18 22.99
CA GLY A 584 52.35 5.18 22.02
C GLY A 584 52.61 6.58 21.52
N ASP A 585 53.55 6.74 20.60
CA ASP A 585 53.76 8.04 19.98
C ASP A 585 52.90 8.20 18.73
N VAL A 586 52.53 9.44 18.45
CA VAL A 586 51.84 9.85 17.24
C VAL A 586 52.81 10.68 16.43
N VAL A 587 53.02 10.31 15.17
CA VAL A 587 53.89 11.08 14.26
C VAL A 587 53.01 11.76 13.23
N ILE A 588 52.99 13.09 13.24
CA ILE A 588 52.27 13.88 12.23
C ILE A 588 53.31 14.53 11.32
N GLY A 589 53.16 14.29 10.03
CA GLY A 589 54.08 14.74 9.00
C GLY A 589 53.39 15.48 7.88
N VAL A 590 54.20 16.23 7.13
CA VAL A 590 53.78 16.91 5.90
C VAL A 590 54.81 16.63 4.82
N ILE A 591 54.33 16.27 3.64
CA ILE A 591 55.13 16.13 2.41
C ILE A 591 54.81 17.32 1.52
N GLY A 592 55.83 18.07 1.13
CA GLY A 592 55.69 19.16 0.15
C GLY A 592 55.69 18.59 -1.27
N LEU A 593 54.56 18.68 -1.97
CA LEU A 593 54.40 18.18 -3.35
C LEU A 593 54.86 19.20 -4.42
N HIS A 594 55.12 20.43 -4.01
CA HIS A 594 55.66 21.47 -4.88
C HIS A 594 57.19 21.50 -4.82
N VAL A 595 57.85 21.31 -5.98
CA VAL A 595 59.32 21.23 -6.09
C VAL A 595 59.89 22.25 -7.10
N PRO A 596 60.09 23.53 -6.72
CA PRO A 596 60.47 24.58 -7.68
C PRO A 596 61.98 24.67 -7.96
N GLY A 597 62.76 23.63 -7.64
CA GLY A 597 64.13 23.47 -8.14
C GLY A 597 65.26 24.06 -7.29
N THR A 598 65.22 25.32 -6.82
CA THR A 598 66.40 25.90 -6.10
C THR A 598 66.11 26.76 -4.89
N SER A 599 64.86 27.13 -4.59
CA SER A 599 64.54 27.96 -3.41
C SER A 599 63.12 27.70 -2.92
N TYR A 600 62.96 26.68 -2.06
CA TYR A 600 61.70 26.30 -1.42
C TYR A 600 61.96 25.76 -0.02
N TRP A 601 61.42 26.45 0.98
CA TRP A 601 61.60 26.14 2.40
C TRP A 601 60.23 26.06 3.07
N PRO A 602 59.46 24.97 2.84
CA PRO A 602 58.07 24.92 3.26
C PRO A 602 57.87 24.61 4.75
N ALA A 603 58.88 24.13 5.48
CA ALA A 603 58.74 23.76 6.87
C ALA A 603 59.09 24.93 7.79
N SER A 604 58.07 25.66 8.24
CA SER A 604 58.23 26.66 9.31
C SER A 604 58.60 25.99 10.64
N ILE A 605 59.56 26.58 11.34
CA ILE A 605 60.09 26.08 12.61
C ILE A 605 60.04 27.17 13.69
N ASP A 606 59.67 26.74 14.89
CA ASP A 606 59.80 27.48 16.14
C ASP A 606 61.09 27.04 16.84
N GLN A 607 62.00 27.96 17.07
CA GLN A 607 63.32 27.75 17.66
C GLN A 607 63.42 28.30 19.10
N THR A 608 62.31 28.77 19.68
CA THR A 608 62.29 29.33 21.04
C THR A 608 62.66 28.29 22.10
N ALA A 609 62.23 27.04 21.94
CA ALA A 609 62.61 25.91 22.78
C ALA A 609 62.50 24.55 22.04
N THR A 610 63.62 23.87 21.80
CA THR A 610 63.59 22.52 21.22
C THR A 610 63.09 21.46 22.20
N GLN A 611 62.32 20.49 21.69
CA GLN A 611 61.98 19.27 22.41
C GLN A 611 62.70 18.01 21.88
N GLN A 612 63.57 18.14 20.87
CA GLN A 612 64.22 17.00 20.19
C GLN A 612 63.20 15.97 19.67
N ARG A 613 62.13 16.48 19.04
CA ARG A 613 60.97 15.70 18.56
C ARG A 613 60.65 15.91 17.08
N SER A 614 61.45 16.70 16.38
CA SER A 614 61.18 17.14 15.01
C SER A 614 62.24 16.61 14.05
N TRP A 615 61.79 15.94 13.00
CA TRP A 615 62.65 15.28 12.02
C TRP A 615 62.29 15.74 10.61
N ALA A 616 63.24 15.67 9.69
CA ALA A 616 63.00 15.92 8.29
C ALA A 616 63.85 15.01 7.41
N GLY A 617 63.39 14.79 6.18
CA GLY A 617 64.05 13.93 5.22
C GLY A 617 63.52 14.07 3.82
N TRP A 618 64.14 13.34 2.91
CA TRP A 618 63.77 13.28 1.50
C TRP A 618 64.21 11.96 0.89
N TRP A 619 63.62 11.65 -0.26
CA TRP A 619 63.87 10.41 -0.98
C TRP A 619 64.91 10.58 -2.08
N THR A 620 65.49 9.47 -2.51
CA THR A 620 66.42 9.43 -3.64
C THR A 620 65.71 9.71 -4.97
N THR A 621 64.39 9.50 -5.00
CA THR A 621 63.50 9.77 -6.13
C THR A 621 62.81 11.13 -6.02
N VAL A 622 62.39 11.68 -7.16
CA VAL A 622 61.65 12.94 -7.24
C VAL A 622 60.37 12.90 -6.41
N ASN A 623 59.62 11.79 -6.50
CA ASN A 623 58.41 11.58 -5.73
C ASN A 623 58.66 10.58 -4.59
N HIS A 624 57.96 10.76 -3.48
CA HIS A 624 57.90 9.80 -2.37
C HIS A 624 57.23 8.48 -2.81
N PRO A 625 57.52 7.35 -2.13
CA PRO A 625 56.83 6.08 -2.34
C PRO A 625 55.39 6.16 -1.84
N GLU A 626 54.51 5.36 -2.43
CA GLU A 626 53.09 5.28 -2.06
C GLU A 626 52.77 3.86 -1.56
N PRO A 627 52.42 3.65 -0.27
CA PRO A 627 52.26 4.65 0.78
C PRO A 627 53.60 5.25 1.27
N PRO A 628 53.62 6.50 1.78
CA PRO A 628 54.83 7.13 2.28
C PRO A 628 55.45 6.38 3.48
N THR A 629 56.71 5.96 3.35
CA THR A 629 57.43 5.21 4.38
C THR A 629 58.37 6.09 5.19
N LEU A 630 58.49 5.82 6.50
CA LEU A 630 59.54 6.37 7.35
C LEU A 630 60.61 5.28 7.64
N PRO A 631 61.91 5.62 7.58
CA PRO A 631 62.45 6.91 7.15
C PRO A 631 62.46 7.00 5.61
N PRO A 632 62.57 8.20 5.03
CA PRO A 632 62.97 8.37 3.64
C PRO A 632 64.32 7.70 3.34
N ASP A 633 64.53 7.27 2.10
CA ASP A 633 65.66 6.41 1.71
C ASP A 633 66.97 7.17 1.39
N ASP A 634 66.94 8.49 1.24
CA ASP A 634 68.16 9.30 1.05
C ASP A 634 68.64 9.92 2.36
N SER A 635 67.78 10.71 3.02
CA SER A 635 68.15 11.40 4.26
C SER A 635 67.02 11.43 5.26
N TRP A 636 67.39 11.29 6.54
CA TRP A 636 66.50 11.38 7.68
C TRP A 636 67.27 11.91 8.90
N ILE A 637 66.87 13.06 9.39
CA ILE A 637 67.68 13.83 10.34
C ILE A 637 66.79 14.46 11.41
N LEU A 638 67.19 14.32 12.67
CA LEU A 638 66.68 15.15 13.77
C LEU A 638 67.09 16.60 13.51
N ILE A 639 66.11 17.51 13.39
CA ILE A 639 66.38 18.88 12.93
C ILE A 639 67.34 19.63 13.86
N ASP A 640 67.36 19.29 15.14
CA ASP A 640 68.28 19.81 16.15
C ASP A 640 69.77 19.77 15.78
N ALA A 641 70.17 18.83 14.92
CA ALA A 641 71.54 18.77 14.43
C ALA A 641 71.94 20.06 13.67
N TYR A 642 70.97 20.80 13.14
CA TYR A 642 71.17 22.01 12.33
C TYR A 642 70.42 23.22 12.90
N PHE A 643 69.13 23.05 13.18
CA PHE A 643 68.23 24.09 13.66
C PHE A 643 67.44 23.56 14.86
N PRO A 644 67.97 23.66 16.09
CA PRO A 644 67.24 23.31 17.30
C PRO A 644 65.91 24.04 17.35
N GLY A 645 64.82 23.27 17.36
CA GLY A 645 63.45 23.77 17.31
C GLY A 645 62.44 22.67 17.03
N ASN A 646 61.17 23.04 16.97
CA ASN A 646 60.08 22.14 16.63
C ASN A 646 59.36 22.64 15.38
N TRP A 647 59.01 21.74 14.46
CA TRP A 647 58.18 22.14 13.32
C TRP A 647 56.84 22.67 13.79
N MET A 648 56.31 23.66 13.09
CA MET A 648 55.00 24.22 13.38
C MET A 648 53.88 23.33 12.81
N ILE A 649 53.81 22.11 13.35
CA ILE A 649 52.81 21.08 13.09
C ILE A 649 52.08 20.82 14.41
N ARG A 650 50.75 20.87 14.40
CA ARG A 650 49.91 20.55 15.55
C ARG A 650 48.81 19.57 15.17
N GLY A 651 48.39 18.75 16.12
CA GLY A 651 47.25 17.85 15.98
C GLY A 651 46.21 18.08 17.06
N TYR A 652 44.93 18.03 16.72
CA TYR A 652 43.82 18.17 17.65
C TYR A 652 42.80 17.07 17.44
N GLY A 653 42.28 16.56 18.54
CA GLY A 653 41.30 15.49 18.53
C GLY A 653 40.53 15.43 19.82
N GLU A 654 39.74 14.36 19.97
CA GLU A 654 38.94 14.11 21.15
C GLU A 654 39.13 12.66 21.59
N THR A 655 39.20 12.43 22.90
CA THR A 655 39.18 11.06 23.45
C THR A 655 37.98 10.31 22.88
N GLY A 656 38.24 9.15 22.27
CA GLY A 656 37.27 8.35 21.56
C GLY A 656 36.32 7.71 22.56
N SER A 657 35.03 7.67 22.21
CA SER A 657 34.11 6.74 22.85
C SER A 657 34.47 5.33 22.37
N GLY A 658 35.23 4.62 23.20
CA GLY A 658 35.50 3.20 23.02
C GLY A 658 34.36 2.39 23.64
N SER A 659 33.99 1.28 22.98
CA SER A 659 33.07 0.29 23.51
C SER A 659 33.43 -0.07 24.95
N VAL A 660 32.41 -0.11 25.77
CA VAL A 660 32.51 -0.30 27.21
C VAL A 660 32.97 -1.74 27.53
N ALA A 661 34.19 -1.93 28.02
CA ALA A 661 34.76 -3.25 28.35
C ALA A 661 34.03 -3.99 29.50
N TRP A 662 33.12 -3.32 30.20
CA TRP A 662 32.40 -3.86 31.35
C TRP A 662 30.98 -4.37 31.04
N LEU A 663 30.52 -4.36 29.78
CA LEU A 663 29.21 -4.91 29.41
C LEU A 663 29.25 -5.61 28.04
N ASP A 664 28.88 -6.88 27.99
CA ASP A 664 28.88 -7.73 26.80
C ASP A 664 27.51 -8.40 26.58
N VAL A 665 27.17 -8.70 25.32
CA VAL A 665 26.04 -9.55 24.96
C VAL A 665 26.49 -10.71 24.10
N ALA A 666 25.90 -11.88 24.33
CA ALA A 666 26.05 -12.99 23.41
C ALA A 666 24.74 -13.79 23.27
N PRO A 667 24.30 -14.08 22.03
CA PRO A 667 24.75 -13.50 20.75
C PRO A 667 24.21 -12.06 20.52
N ALA A 668 24.97 -11.20 19.84
CA ALA A 668 24.53 -9.83 19.53
C ALA A 668 23.54 -9.73 18.35
N THR A 669 23.51 -10.76 17.50
CA THR A 669 22.59 -10.90 16.37
C THR A 669 22.20 -12.36 16.21
N GLY A 670 21.02 -12.63 15.70
CA GLY A 670 20.61 -14.00 15.40
C GLY A 670 19.22 -14.08 14.77
N THR A 671 18.74 -15.30 14.61
CA THR A 671 17.37 -15.59 14.14
C THR A 671 16.68 -16.49 15.15
N VAL A 672 15.46 -16.16 15.53
CA VAL A 672 14.58 -17.05 16.30
C VAL A 672 13.53 -17.62 15.34
N PRO A 673 13.52 -18.93 15.07
CA PRO A 673 12.51 -19.55 14.21
C PRO A 673 11.09 -19.30 14.71
N ALA A 674 10.11 -19.39 13.82
CA ALA A 674 8.68 -19.30 14.18
C ALA A 674 8.33 -20.27 15.32
N TYR A 675 7.57 -19.80 16.32
CA TYR A 675 7.15 -20.57 17.50
C TYR A 675 8.28 -21.16 18.36
N ASP A 676 9.50 -20.68 18.20
CA ASP A 676 10.68 -21.18 18.91
C ASP A 676 11.25 -20.15 19.90
N THR A 677 12.20 -20.60 20.71
CA THR A 677 12.84 -19.81 21.76
C THR A 677 14.35 -19.70 21.55
N GLY A 678 14.85 -18.46 21.56
CA GLY A 678 16.27 -18.14 21.65
C GLY A 678 16.66 -17.64 23.04
N TYR A 679 17.97 -17.54 23.29
CA TYR A 679 18.51 -17.01 24.54
C TYR A 679 19.54 -15.94 24.26
N LEU A 680 19.56 -14.91 25.12
CA LEU A 680 20.57 -13.87 25.16
C LEU A 680 21.22 -13.86 26.53
N THR A 681 22.53 -13.74 26.53
CA THR A 681 23.32 -13.55 27.74
C THR A 681 23.83 -12.13 27.75
N VAL A 682 23.54 -11.38 28.81
CA VAL A 682 24.15 -10.06 29.05
C VAL A 682 25.09 -10.20 30.23
N THR A 683 26.36 -9.87 30.05
CA THR A 683 27.39 -9.98 31.08
C THR A 683 27.90 -8.59 31.42
N PHE A 684 27.84 -8.22 32.69
CA PHE A 684 28.53 -7.06 33.25
C PHE A 684 29.83 -7.52 33.92
N ASP A 685 30.98 -6.94 33.55
CA ASP A 685 32.28 -7.19 34.16
C ASP A 685 32.78 -5.95 34.91
N ALA A 686 32.78 -5.99 36.25
CA ALA A 686 33.23 -4.87 37.07
C ALA A 686 34.76 -4.65 37.06
N ALA A 687 35.54 -5.52 36.43
CA ALA A 687 37.00 -5.48 36.46
C ALA A 687 37.53 -4.15 35.87
N GLY A 688 38.23 -3.36 36.70
CA GLY A 688 38.83 -2.08 36.29
C GLY A 688 37.93 -0.85 36.39
N LEU A 689 36.74 -0.97 37.00
CA LEU A 689 35.94 0.19 37.42
C LEU A 689 36.49 0.79 38.73
N ASP A 690 37.43 1.74 38.62
CA ASP A 690 37.91 2.58 39.75
C ASP A 690 36.90 3.68 40.15
#